data_AF-A0A949VS39-F1
#
_entry.id   AF-A0A949VS39-F1
#
_cell.length_a   1.000
_cell.length_b   1.000
_cell.length_c   1.000
_cell.angle_alpha   90.00
_cell.angle_beta   90.00
_cell.angle_gamma   90.00
#
_symmetry.space_group_name_H-M   'P 1'
#
loop_
_entity.id
_entity.type
_entity.pdbx_description
1 polymer ?
#
loop_
_entity_poly.entity_id
_entity_poly.type
_entity_poly.pdbx_seq_one_letter_code
_entity_poly.pdbx_strand_id
1 'polypeptide(L)'
;MRQLRYSTRNGIQVTRTVSKVPFKRGLGKLMRELDSRRGFYFSSGYEYPGRYSRWDIASLCPPLEITGAGRDMEFRPLNPRGQMICEMLLPVLANHPHWETFHASGGALHGRLKPLDGLFPEEQRSRQPSPFSIIRALMEEFGHPGDSRLALAGAFGYDLLLQFDPIQLKLPRHDTKILHLFLCDDIYFMDRKKEVIERYSYEFERDSISTLGLARDGELIPPPTPREPNAISSDHTPEEYMANVERVRAGMKQGDFYEVVLRQTFRTNYSGSPSKLFERIQQLSPSPYEFCIQFGGEQLVGASPEMFVRVEGARVETCPISGTARRTGDPMADADAIRALLDSTKEESELTMCTDVDRNDKSRVCEPGSVNVIGRRLIESYAGLFHTVDHVEGTLAPEFDSLDAFLTHMWAVTVIGAPKRAAAQAVENIEKNARGWYGGAVGMISMNGDINTGILIRTTYLRDGIAEYPVGATILYDSIPANEERETRLKATGFFRALEPPAAPPAAPVPIPSTEGKGVKMLLVDNDDCFIHTLSNYARQTGAEVVTYRSGFPLDIIHRIAPGLILISPGPGRPSDFGVPALVRFGARLGVPIFGVCLGLQGIVEAFGGELGVLDYPMHGKPSLITHTHKGVFEGLPETFRVGRYHSLYALRDKLPSCLEITAESEDGVIMGVRHRELPIEAVQFHPESMLSLEGGCGLQLIENVVKLYGRARV
;
A
#
# COMPACT_ATOMS: atom_id res chain seq x y z
N MET A 1 18.97 11.78 35.00
CA MET A 1 19.48 10.73 34.08
C MET A 1 19.62 9.45 34.89
N ARG A 2 19.21 8.31 34.35
CA ARG A 2 19.35 7.01 35.03
C ARG A 2 20.58 6.31 34.46
N GLN A 3 21.47 5.83 35.33
CA GLN A 3 22.65 5.08 34.92
C GLN A 3 22.53 3.60 35.29
N LEU A 4 23.04 2.75 34.43
CA LEU A 4 23.31 1.34 34.70
C LEU A 4 24.77 1.08 34.36
N ARG A 5 25.51 0.45 35.28
CA ARG A 5 26.88 0.01 35.06
C ARG A 5 26.95 -1.49 35.28
N TYR A 6 27.57 -2.21 34.36
CA TYR A 6 27.79 -3.65 34.45
C TYR A 6 29.13 -4.05 33.83
N SER A 7 29.65 -5.21 34.25
CA SER A 7 30.87 -5.80 33.70
C SER A 7 30.50 -6.95 32.77
N THR A 8 31.11 -6.98 31.59
CA THR A 8 31.04 -8.11 30.67
C THR A 8 31.90 -9.28 31.15
N ARG A 9 31.78 -10.43 30.47
CA ARG A 9 32.54 -11.66 30.78
C ARG A 9 34.05 -11.46 30.64
N ASN A 10 34.52 -10.70 29.65
CA ASN A 10 35.95 -10.42 29.46
C ASN A 10 36.40 -9.11 30.12
N GLY A 11 35.63 -8.56 31.06
CA GLY A 11 36.04 -7.44 31.92
C GLY A 11 35.84 -6.05 31.33
N ILE A 12 35.09 -5.90 30.23
CA ILE A 12 34.68 -4.60 29.71
C ILE A 12 33.60 -4.03 30.64
N GLN A 13 33.83 -2.85 31.19
CA GLN A 13 32.82 -2.09 31.92
C GLN A 13 31.96 -1.32 30.93
N VAL A 14 30.65 -1.56 30.98
CA VAL A 14 29.67 -0.82 30.19
C VAL A 14 28.89 0.11 31.11
N THR A 15 28.88 1.39 30.79
CA THR A 15 28.07 2.40 31.48
C THR A 15 27.02 2.94 30.52
N ARG A 16 25.75 2.58 30.75
CA ARG A 16 24.60 3.09 30.01
C ARG A 16 23.96 4.24 30.76
N THR A 17 23.79 5.36 30.07
CA THR A 17 23.06 6.54 30.57
C THR A 17 21.77 6.73 29.78
N VAL A 18 20.64 6.88 30.50
CA VAL A 18 19.33 7.16 29.92
C VAL A 18 18.91 8.60 30.21
N SER A 19 18.54 9.32 29.15
CA SER A 19 18.00 10.67 29.22
C SER A 19 16.70 10.79 28.42
N LYS A 20 15.82 11.70 28.84
CA LYS A 20 14.55 11.96 28.14
C LYS A 20 14.73 13.12 27.18
N VAL A 21 14.18 12.99 25.98
CA VAL A 21 14.10 14.07 25.00
C VAL A 21 12.63 14.54 24.93
N PRO A 22 12.36 15.86 24.87
CA PRO A 22 10.98 16.34 24.73
C PRO A 22 10.33 15.78 23.46
N PHE A 23 9.19 15.09 23.59
CA PHE A 23 8.50 14.43 22.48
C PHE A 23 8.19 15.40 21.32
N LYS A 24 7.82 16.65 21.63
CA LYS A 24 7.57 17.71 20.64
C LYS A 24 8.73 17.99 19.70
N ARG A 25 9.97 17.64 20.07
CA ARG A 25 11.14 17.79 19.18
C ARG A 25 11.17 16.73 18.08
N GLY A 26 10.56 15.57 18.32
CA GLY A 26 10.64 14.40 17.44
C GLY A 26 12.09 13.96 17.16
N LEU A 27 12.25 13.08 16.17
CA LEU A 27 13.57 12.63 15.69
C LEU A 27 13.90 13.14 14.28
N GLY A 28 13.06 14.00 13.68
CA GLY A 28 13.23 14.48 12.31
C GLY A 28 14.53 15.25 12.04
N LYS A 29 15.16 15.84 13.07
CA LYS A 29 16.50 16.41 12.94
C LYS A 29 17.55 15.33 12.65
N LEU A 30 17.49 14.20 13.36
CA LEU A 30 18.44 13.09 13.17
C LEU A 30 18.31 12.50 11.77
N MET A 31 17.07 12.33 11.30
CA MET A 31 16.78 11.87 9.94
C MET A 31 17.41 12.76 8.87
N ARG A 32 17.35 14.09 9.00
CA ARG A 32 18.02 15.01 8.05
C ARG A 32 19.54 14.95 8.11
N GLU A 33 20.12 14.69 9.28
CA GLU A 33 21.56 14.57 9.42
C GLU A 33 22.13 13.30 8.75
N LEU A 34 21.30 12.29 8.45
CA LEU A 34 21.68 11.14 7.63
C LEU A 34 22.06 11.49 6.18
N ASP A 35 21.71 12.70 5.71
CA ASP A 35 22.14 13.18 4.40
C ASP A 35 23.65 13.42 4.34
N SER A 36 24.32 13.60 5.49
CA SER A 36 25.76 13.87 5.57
C SER A 36 26.51 13.08 6.63
N ARG A 37 25.86 12.16 7.35
CA ARG A 37 26.48 11.37 8.43
C ARG A 37 26.01 9.92 8.38
N ARG A 38 26.94 8.98 8.64
CA ARG A 38 26.60 7.56 8.81
C ARG A 38 25.62 7.37 9.96
N GLY A 39 24.75 6.39 9.82
CA GLY A 39 23.74 6.06 10.82
C GLY A 39 22.50 5.44 10.20
N PHE A 40 21.44 5.37 10.98
CA PHE A 40 20.15 4.84 10.54
C PHE A 40 18.98 5.58 11.19
N TYR A 41 17.84 5.50 10.51
CA TYR A 41 16.53 5.81 11.03
C TYR A 41 15.59 4.66 10.68
N PHE A 42 15.06 3.99 11.68
CA PHE A 42 14.03 2.96 11.56
C PHE A 42 12.72 3.49 12.12
N SER A 43 11.61 3.12 11.48
CA SER A 43 10.28 3.53 11.89
C SER A 43 9.28 2.41 11.65
N SER A 44 8.24 2.39 12.47
CA SER A 44 7.01 1.68 12.17
C SER A 44 5.90 2.72 12.04
N GLY A 45 5.54 3.03 10.79
CA GLY A 45 4.47 3.97 10.46
C GLY A 45 3.08 3.38 10.68
N TYR A 46 3.00 2.06 10.75
CA TYR A 46 1.79 1.25 10.76
C TYR A 46 1.42 0.75 12.17
N GLU A 47 0.11 0.65 12.46
CA GLU A 47 -0.39 0.02 13.69
C GLU A 47 -1.34 -1.12 13.31
N TYR A 48 -1.08 -2.29 13.88
CA TYR A 48 -1.98 -3.44 13.80
C TYR A 48 -2.07 -4.08 15.18
N PRO A 49 -3.26 -4.13 15.80
CA PRO A 49 -3.42 -4.61 17.17
C PRO A 49 -2.75 -5.97 17.40
N GLY A 50 -1.94 -6.07 18.46
CA GLY A 50 -1.24 -7.30 18.84
C GLY A 50 -0.02 -7.65 17.97
N ARG A 51 0.25 -6.92 16.88
CA ARG A 51 1.35 -7.24 15.95
C ARG A 51 2.33 -6.09 15.74
N TYR A 52 1.84 -4.91 15.36
CA TYR A 52 2.66 -3.73 15.07
C TYR A 52 2.22 -2.54 15.91
N SER A 53 3.21 -1.82 16.44
CA SER A 53 3.01 -0.55 17.16
C SER A 53 3.84 0.53 16.50
N ARG A 54 3.44 1.79 16.66
CA ARG A 54 4.15 2.91 16.02
C ARG A 54 5.31 3.41 16.87
N TRP A 55 6.50 3.42 16.29
CA TRP A 55 7.73 3.84 16.95
C TRP A 55 8.75 4.39 15.94
N ASP A 56 9.76 5.09 16.44
CA ASP A 56 10.95 5.48 15.69
C ASP A 56 12.20 5.15 16.49
N ILE A 57 13.25 4.67 15.82
CA ILE A 57 14.57 4.41 16.39
C ILE A 57 15.61 5.03 15.49
N ALA A 58 16.53 5.83 16.05
CA ALA A 58 17.56 6.49 15.25
C ALA A 58 18.90 6.54 15.98
N SER A 59 19.99 6.46 15.20
CA SER A 59 21.35 6.65 15.67
C SER A 59 22.19 7.31 14.58
N LEU A 60 23.13 8.17 14.99
CA LEU A 60 24.05 8.88 14.10
C LEU A 60 25.49 8.69 14.59
N CYS A 61 26.45 8.79 13.66
CA CYS A 61 27.87 8.68 13.96
C CYS A 61 28.24 7.43 14.77
N PRO A 62 27.81 6.23 14.33
CA PRO A 62 28.15 5.00 15.03
C PRO A 62 29.68 4.86 15.14
N PRO A 63 30.21 4.42 16.28
CA PRO A 63 31.65 4.29 16.47
C PRO A 63 32.27 3.20 15.59
N LEU A 64 31.52 2.13 15.30
CA LEU A 64 32.04 0.93 14.65
C LEU A 64 31.04 0.43 13.62
N GLU A 65 31.53 0.05 12.45
CA GLU A 65 30.78 -0.77 11.49
C GLU A 65 31.39 -2.15 11.35
N ILE A 66 30.53 -3.13 11.11
CA ILE A 66 30.85 -4.54 10.92
C ILE A 66 30.33 -4.90 9.53
N THR A 67 31.24 -5.26 8.64
CA THR A 67 30.91 -5.65 7.26
C THR A 67 31.33 -7.10 7.02
N GLY A 68 30.63 -7.78 6.12
CA GLY A 68 30.99 -9.11 5.66
C GLY A 68 30.91 -9.20 4.15
N ALA A 69 31.87 -9.88 3.53
CA ALA A 69 31.89 -10.19 2.11
C ALA A 69 32.44 -11.61 1.91
N GLY A 70 31.63 -12.52 1.36
CA GLY A 70 32.00 -13.93 1.29
C GLY A 70 32.26 -14.51 2.68
N ARG A 71 33.49 -14.93 2.95
CA ARG A 71 33.93 -15.46 4.26
C ARG A 71 34.72 -14.44 5.08
N ASP A 72 35.00 -13.27 4.51
CA ASP A 72 35.77 -12.23 5.15
C ASP A 72 34.82 -11.29 5.93
N MET A 73 35.28 -10.88 7.11
CA MET A 73 34.61 -9.94 7.99
C MET A 73 35.59 -8.83 8.38
N GLU A 74 35.06 -7.62 8.50
CA GLU A 74 35.81 -6.44 8.92
C GLU A 74 35.04 -5.68 10.00
N PHE A 75 35.77 -5.31 11.05
CA PHE A 75 35.33 -4.41 12.12
C PHE A 75 36.09 -3.10 11.93
N ARG A 76 35.43 -2.13 11.29
CA ARG A 76 36.06 -0.87 10.89
C ARG A 76 35.69 0.27 11.85
N PRO A 77 36.65 0.84 12.60
CA PRO A 77 36.37 2.00 13.44
C PRO A 77 36.04 3.21 12.55
N LEU A 78 35.01 3.96 12.93
CA LEU A 78 34.55 5.15 12.20
C LEU A 78 34.94 6.46 12.88
N ASN A 79 35.38 6.41 14.13
CA ASN A 79 35.84 7.54 14.92
C ASN A 79 36.78 7.03 16.06
N PRO A 80 37.39 7.91 16.87
CA PRO A 80 38.27 7.49 17.97
C PRO A 80 37.62 6.54 18.98
N ARG A 81 36.30 6.64 19.20
CA ARG A 81 35.57 5.72 20.08
C ARG A 81 35.56 4.31 19.50
N GLY A 82 35.37 4.18 18.19
CA GLY A 82 35.49 2.92 17.46
C GLY A 82 36.85 2.26 17.62
N GLN A 83 37.93 3.03 17.59
CA GLN A 83 39.29 2.51 17.78
C GLN A 83 39.43 1.87 19.16
N MET A 84 38.97 2.56 20.21
CA MET A 84 38.97 2.03 21.57
C MET A 84 38.14 0.75 21.68
N ILE A 85 36.95 0.72 21.05
CA ILE A 85 36.10 -0.48 21.04
C ILE A 85 36.79 -1.64 20.31
N CYS A 86 37.41 -1.42 19.15
CA CYS A 86 38.16 -2.45 18.44
C CYS A 86 39.29 -3.03 19.30
N GLU A 87 40.04 -2.19 20.02
CA GLU A 87 41.09 -2.67 20.95
C GLU A 87 40.52 -3.52 22.09
N MET A 88 39.35 -3.15 22.63
CA MET A 88 38.65 -3.95 23.65
C MET A 88 38.13 -5.29 23.11
N LEU A 89 37.69 -5.32 21.85
CA LEU A 89 37.13 -6.49 21.18
C LEU A 89 38.21 -7.47 20.68
N LEU A 90 39.41 -6.98 20.39
CA LEU A 90 40.52 -7.83 19.91
C LEU A 90 40.71 -9.10 20.76
N PRO A 91 40.91 -9.03 22.10
CA PRO A 91 41.05 -10.23 22.93
C PRO A 91 39.77 -11.07 23.06
N VAL A 92 38.58 -10.48 22.85
CA VAL A 92 37.30 -11.20 22.86
C VAL A 92 37.16 -12.09 21.62
N LEU A 93 37.58 -11.56 20.46
CA LEU A 93 37.39 -12.21 19.17
C LEU A 93 38.59 -13.05 18.70
N ALA A 94 39.81 -12.76 19.16
CA ALA A 94 41.03 -13.36 18.62
C ALA A 94 41.08 -14.88 18.73
N ASN A 95 40.53 -15.44 19.80
CA ASN A 95 40.55 -16.88 20.05
C ASN A 95 39.25 -17.59 19.63
N HIS A 96 38.35 -16.91 18.90
CA HIS A 96 37.10 -17.51 18.49
C HIS A 96 37.37 -18.67 17.50
N PRO A 97 36.81 -19.87 17.73
CA PRO A 97 37.22 -21.09 17.01
C PRO A 97 36.85 -21.11 15.53
N HIS A 98 35.94 -20.24 15.09
CA HIS A 98 35.47 -20.18 13.70
C HIS A 98 36.32 -19.29 12.80
N TRP A 99 37.36 -18.63 13.32
CA TRP A 99 38.34 -17.94 12.48
C TRP A 99 39.30 -18.94 11.82
N GLU A 100 39.47 -18.81 10.51
CA GLU A 100 40.60 -19.36 9.77
C GLU A 100 41.83 -18.46 9.97
N THR A 101 41.64 -17.15 9.82
CA THR A 101 42.64 -16.14 10.14
C THR A 101 41.96 -14.94 10.81
N PHE A 102 42.67 -14.28 11.72
CA PHE A 102 42.20 -13.06 12.37
C PHE A 102 43.39 -12.18 12.75
N HIS A 103 43.33 -10.89 12.44
CA HIS A 103 44.39 -9.94 12.72
C HIS A 103 43.85 -8.51 12.82
N ALA A 104 44.61 -7.64 13.48
CA ALA A 104 44.36 -6.21 13.49
C ALA A 104 45.27 -5.51 12.47
N SER A 105 44.73 -4.55 11.72
CA SER A 105 45.48 -3.71 10.79
C SER A 105 44.85 -2.32 10.74
N GLY A 106 45.65 -1.26 10.87
CA GLY A 106 45.16 0.12 10.77
C GLY A 106 44.06 0.50 11.78
N GLY A 107 44.00 -0.17 12.93
CA GLY A 107 42.94 0.00 13.93
C GLY A 107 41.63 -0.76 13.64
N ALA A 108 41.51 -1.39 12.46
CA ALA A 108 40.43 -2.31 12.13
C ALA A 108 40.79 -3.75 12.50
N LEU A 109 39.77 -4.57 12.74
CA LEU A 109 39.92 -6.01 12.94
C LEU A 109 39.44 -6.73 11.68
N HIS A 110 40.26 -7.61 11.14
CA HIS A 110 39.97 -8.39 9.94
C HIS A 110 39.99 -9.86 10.29
N GLY A 111 38.97 -10.59 9.86
CA GLY A 111 38.87 -12.02 10.07
C GLY A 111 38.34 -12.73 8.85
N ARG A 112 38.88 -13.92 8.57
CA ARG A 112 38.36 -14.84 7.57
C ARG A 112 37.80 -16.05 8.29
N LEU A 113 36.54 -16.38 8.02
CA LEU A 113 35.86 -17.52 8.63
C LEU A 113 36.31 -18.82 7.98
N LYS A 114 36.38 -19.88 8.80
CA LYS A 114 36.56 -21.25 8.30
C LYS A 114 35.48 -21.61 7.28
N PRO A 115 35.77 -22.51 6.32
CA PRO A 115 34.74 -23.09 5.46
C PRO A 115 33.73 -23.88 6.30
N LEU A 116 32.57 -24.19 5.70
CA LEU A 116 31.65 -25.16 6.30
C LEU A 116 32.33 -26.53 6.37
N ASP A 117 32.04 -27.28 7.42
CA ASP A 117 32.38 -28.69 7.47
C ASP A 117 31.61 -29.44 6.37
N GLY A 118 32.26 -30.41 5.73
CA GLY A 118 31.64 -31.16 4.63
C GLY A 118 30.49 -32.09 5.07
N LEU A 119 30.43 -32.42 6.35
CA LEU A 119 29.40 -33.29 6.94
C LEU A 119 29.10 -32.86 8.38
N PHE A 120 27.86 -32.48 8.64
CA PHE A 120 27.36 -32.15 9.98
C PHE A 120 25.85 -32.47 10.07
N PRO A 121 25.30 -32.70 11.28
CA PRO A 121 23.86 -32.85 11.47
C PRO A 121 23.11 -31.57 11.09
N GLU A 122 21.96 -31.71 10.44
CA GLU A 122 21.19 -30.58 9.90
C GLU A 122 20.72 -29.59 10.98
N GLU A 123 20.52 -30.08 12.20
CA GLU A 123 20.19 -29.32 13.41
C GLU A 123 21.35 -28.38 13.83
N GLN A 124 22.59 -28.67 13.41
CA GLN A 124 23.77 -27.85 13.68
C GLN A 124 24.11 -26.87 12.55
N ARG A 125 23.26 -26.76 11.51
CA ARG A 125 23.50 -25.88 10.36
C ARG A 125 23.72 -24.42 10.78
N SER A 126 22.89 -23.90 11.69
CA SER A 126 23.00 -22.53 12.20
C SER A 126 24.23 -22.28 13.10
N ARG A 127 24.88 -23.37 13.55
CA ARG A 127 26.08 -23.35 14.38
C ARG A 127 27.37 -23.44 13.57
N GLN A 128 27.29 -23.66 12.26
CA GLN A 128 28.46 -23.72 11.38
C GLN A 128 29.19 -22.36 11.31
N PRO A 129 30.51 -22.36 11.02
CA PRO A 129 31.30 -21.14 10.84
C PRO A 129 30.62 -20.15 9.89
N SER A 130 30.26 -18.99 10.43
CA SER A 130 29.52 -17.95 9.72
C SER A 130 29.66 -16.60 10.44
N PRO A 131 29.28 -15.48 9.82
CA PRO A 131 29.32 -14.19 10.50
C PRO A 131 28.48 -14.14 11.78
N PHE A 132 27.42 -14.94 11.85
CA PHE A 132 26.58 -15.06 13.05
C PHE A 132 27.28 -15.72 14.21
N SER A 133 28.32 -16.53 13.98
CA SER A 133 29.15 -17.04 15.07
C SER A 133 29.84 -15.90 15.82
N ILE A 134 30.29 -14.89 15.07
CA ILE A 134 31.00 -13.74 15.63
C ILE A 134 30.02 -12.75 16.25
N ILE A 135 28.86 -12.53 15.62
CA ILE A 135 27.78 -11.72 16.21
C ILE A 135 27.30 -12.35 17.52
N ARG A 136 27.18 -13.69 17.58
CA ARG A 136 26.83 -14.42 18.81
C ARG A 136 27.85 -14.18 19.92
N ALA A 137 29.14 -14.19 19.62
CA ALA A 137 30.18 -13.86 20.60
C ALA A 137 30.05 -12.42 21.14
N LEU A 138 29.62 -11.45 20.32
CA LEU A 138 29.33 -10.09 20.79
C LEU A 138 28.09 -10.03 21.69
N MET A 139 27.04 -10.78 21.36
CA MET A 139 25.84 -10.88 22.19
C MET A 139 26.14 -11.52 23.54
N GLU A 140 26.95 -12.58 23.56
CA GLU A 140 27.43 -13.22 24.79
C GLU A 140 28.30 -12.27 25.62
N GLU A 141 29.10 -11.43 24.97
CA GLU A 141 29.96 -10.46 25.66
C GLU A 141 29.15 -9.31 26.28
N PHE A 142 28.25 -8.70 25.53
CA PHE A 142 27.56 -7.47 25.95
C PHE A 142 26.16 -7.68 26.54
N GLY A 143 25.59 -8.88 26.40
CA GLY A 143 24.25 -9.20 26.85
C GLY A 143 24.09 -9.08 28.36
N HIS A 144 23.05 -8.36 28.79
CA HIS A 144 22.79 -8.14 30.21
C HIS A 144 21.26 -8.02 30.47
N PRO A 145 20.69 -8.69 31.49
CA PRO A 145 19.24 -8.67 31.75
C PRO A 145 18.66 -7.28 32.04
N GLY A 146 19.49 -6.38 32.57
CA GLY A 146 19.13 -4.97 32.82
C GLY A 146 19.24 -4.07 31.58
N ASP A 147 19.70 -4.60 30.44
CA ASP A 147 19.97 -3.84 29.23
C ASP A 147 19.55 -4.52 27.91
N SER A 148 18.51 -3.97 27.30
CA SER A 148 17.94 -4.44 26.04
C SER A 148 18.09 -3.41 24.90
N ARG A 149 18.93 -2.39 25.08
CA ARG A 149 18.96 -1.22 24.17
C ARG A 149 20.28 -1.05 23.43
N LEU A 150 21.36 -1.73 23.84
CA LEU A 150 22.58 -1.83 23.04
C LEU A 150 22.32 -2.81 21.91
N ALA A 151 22.62 -2.42 20.67
CA ALA A 151 22.25 -3.21 19.51
C ALA A 151 23.22 -3.03 18.33
N LEU A 152 23.23 -4.04 17.46
CA LEU A 152 23.69 -3.94 16.09
C LEU A 152 22.50 -3.57 15.19
N ALA A 153 22.68 -2.59 14.31
CA ALA A 153 21.63 -2.12 13.41
C ALA A 153 22.14 -2.00 11.98
N GLY A 154 21.39 -2.50 10.99
CA GLY A 154 21.82 -2.42 9.60
C GLY A 154 21.07 -3.38 8.69
N ALA A 155 21.79 -3.94 7.72
CA ALA A 155 21.24 -4.78 6.67
C ALA A 155 22.03 -6.08 6.48
N PHE A 156 21.34 -7.10 5.99
CA PHE A 156 21.82 -8.43 5.66
C PHE A 156 21.51 -8.69 4.18
N GLY A 157 22.54 -9.03 3.40
CA GLY A 157 22.43 -9.24 1.96
C GLY A 157 21.93 -10.64 1.62
N TYR A 158 21.32 -10.80 0.44
CA TYR A 158 20.78 -12.07 -0.05
C TYR A 158 21.83 -13.19 -0.07
N ASP A 159 23.06 -12.87 -0.47
CA ASP A 159 24.15 -13.84 -0.60
C ASP A 159 24.62 -14.42 0.77
N LEU A 160 24.11 -13.90 1.89
CA LEU A 160 24.30 -14.51 3.21
C LEU A 160 23.75 -15.94 3.29
N LEU A 161 22.69 -16.25 2.54
CA LEU A 161 22.15 -17.62 2.40
C LEU A 161 23.21 -18.60 1.90
N LEU A 162 24.12 -18.15 1.04
CA LEU A 162 25.15 -18.99 0.43
C LEU A 162 26.20 -19.46 1.44
N GLN A 163 26.23 -18.86 2.63
CA GLN A 163 27.04 -19.34 3.76
C GLN A 163 26.49 -20.62 4.39
N PHE A 164 25.22 -20.97 4.12
CA PHE A 164 24.50 -22.09 4.75
C PHE A 164 23.93 -23.07 3.72
N ASP A 165 23.47 -22.57 2.57
CA ASP A 165 22.95 -23.37 1.45
C ASP A 165 23.76 -23.07 0.17
N PRO A 166 24.96 -23.67 0.02
CA PRO A 166 25.80 -23.40 -1.13
C PRO A 166 25.16 -23.90 -2.44
N ILE A 167 25.23 -23.04 -3.46
CA ILE A 167 24.77 -23.30 -4.83
C ILE A 167 25.92 -23.11 -5.83
N GLN A 168 25.73 -23.52 -7.07
CA GLN A 168 26.67 -23.23 -8.14
C GLN A 168 26.53 -21.77 -8.59
N LEU A 169 27.56 -20.97 -8.32
CA LEU A 169 27.62 -19.55 -8.68
C LEU A 169 27.94 -19.36 -10.17
N LYS A 170 27.19 -18.49 -10.84
CA LYS A 170 27.34 -18.09 -12.24
C LYS A 170 27.40 -16.57 -12.42
N LEU A 171 26.73 -15.83 -11.55
CA LEU A 171 26.64 -14.37 -11.61
C LEU A 171 27.89 -13.73 -10.98
N PRO A 172 28.39 -12.62 -11.53
CA PRO A 172 29.51 -11.90 -10.93
C PRO A 172 29.10 -11.27 -9.60
N ARG A 173 29.97 -11.35 -8.59
CA ARG A 173 29.89 -10.56 -7.35
C ARG A 173 31.05 -9.59 -7.33
N HIS A 174 30.76 -8.30 -7.47
CA HIS A 174 31.71 -7.22 -7.27
C HIS A 174 31.32 -6.47 -6.01
N ASP A 175 32.19 -6.45 -4.99
CA ASP A 175 31.97 -5.77 -3.69
C ASP A 175 30.61 -6.07 -3.02
N THR A 176 30.07 -7.29 -3.23
CA THR A 176 28.77 -7.67 -2.68
C THR A 176 28.89 -7.97 -1.19
N LYS A 177 28.33 -7.09 -0.36
CA LYS A 177 28.24 -7.28 1.08
C LYS A 177 27.16 -8.31 1.42
N ILE A 178 27.49 -9.24 2.30
CA ILE A 178 26.52 -10.18 2.89
C ILE A 178 25.92 -9.63 4.20
N LEU A 179 26.58 -8.66 4.84
CA LEU A 179 26.04 -7.86 5.93
C LEU A 179 26.77 -6.51 6.05
N HIS A 180 26.07 -5.51 6.57
CA HIS A 180 26.63 -4.21 6.99
C HIS A 180 25.85 -3.74 8.21
N LEU A 181 26.47 -3.82 9.39
CA LEU A 181 25.87 -3.49 10.68
C LEU A 181 26.67 -2.38 11.36
N PHE A 182 25.98 -1.54 12.13
CA PHE A 182 26.57 -0.55 13.01
C PHE A 182 26.42 -1.01 14.46
N LEU A 183 27.50 -0.92 15.24
CA LEU A 183 27.39 -0.90 16.70
C LEU A 183 27.18 0.55 17.12
N CYS A 184 26.02 0.84 17.69
CA CYS A 184 25.62 2.20 18.05
C CYS A 184 25.73 2.43 19.56
N ASP A 185 26.47 3.45 19.95
CA ASP A 185 26.67 3.83 21.36
C ASP A 185 25.89 5.10 21.76
N ASP A 186 25.06 5.61 20.86
CA ASP A 186 24.08 6.67 21.10
C ASP A 186 22.81 6.42 20.27
N ILE A 187 21.73 5.99 20.92
CA ILE A 187 20.51 5.52 20.25
C ILE A 187 19.29 6.20 20.86
N TYR A 188 18.38 6.66 20.01
CA TYR A 188 17.13 7.28 20.38
C TYR A 188 15.99 6.32 20.10
N PHE A 189 15.12 6.10 21.09
CA PHE A 189 13.91 5.29 20.97
C PHE A 189 12.71 6.19 21.24
N MET A 190 11.80 6.28 20.27
CA MET A 190 10.56 7.04 20.35
C MET A 190 9.38 6.07 20.32
N ASP A 191 8.63 6.02 21.42
CA ASP A 191 7.34 5.32 21.50
C ASP A 191 6.25 6.35 21.20
N ARG A 192 5.62 6.25 20.02
CA ARG A 192 4.62 7.26 19.59
C ARG A 192 3.33 7.16 20.41
N LYS A 193 3.02 5.98 20.93
CA LYS A 193 1.80 5.73 21.72
C LYS A 193 1.94 6.26 23.14
N LYS A 194 3.11 6.11 23.75
CA LYS A 194 3.42 6.66 25.08
C LYS A 194 3.84 8.12 25.04
N GLU A 195 4.07 8.68 23.86
CA GLU A 195 4.61 10.02 23.65
C GLU A 195 5.95 10.25 24.38
N VAL A 196 6.84 9.25 24.34
CA VAL A 196 8.12 9.27 25.04
C VAL A 196 9.26 9.12 24.03
N ILE A 197 10.30 9.95 24.20
CA ILE A 197 11.60 9.76 23.54
C ILE A 197 12.66 9.56 24.62
N GLU A 198 13.36 8.43 24.55
CA GLU A 198 14.49 8.10 25.40
C GLU A 198 15.76 7.98 24.56
N ARG A 199 16.82 8.62 25.05
CA ARG A 199 18.17 8.51 24.50
C ARG A 199 19.01 7.64 25.42
N TYR A 200 19.64 6.63 24.82
CA TYR A 200 20.53 5.67 25.46
C TYR A 200 21.95 5.90 24.94
N SER A 201 22.85 6.32 25.82
CA SER A 201 24.26 6.54 25.49
C SER A 201 25.15 5.61 26.29
N TYR A 202 26.15 5.01 25.65
CA TYR A 202 27.03 4.00 26.22
C TYR A 202 28.46 4.50 26.32
N GLU A 203 29.13 4.15 27.41
CA GLU A 203 30.58 4.25 27.55
C GLU A 203 31.14 2.85 27.82
N PHE A 204 32.29 2.56 27.23
CA PHE A 204 33.00 1.30 27.35
C PHE A 204 34.38 1.58 27.95
N GLU A 205 34.79 0.76 28.91
CA GLU A 205 36.09 0.87 29.57
C GLU A 205 36.68 -0.51 29.81
N ARG A 206 37.97 -0.69 29.57
CA ARG A 206 38.70 -1.91 29.91
C ARG A 206 40.16 -1.55 30.16
N ASP A 207 40.68 -1.93 31.32
CA ASP A 207 42.04 -1.61 31.74
C ASP A 207 42.32 -0.09 31.64
N SER A 208 43.23 0.35 30.76
CA SER A 208 43.53 1.76 30.50
C SER A 208 42.78 2.36 29.29
N ILE A 209 41.97 1.57 28.60
CA ILE A 209 41.25 1.95 27.37
C ILE A 209 39.85 2.41 27.76
N SER A 210 39.41 3.56 27.26
CA SER A 210 38.10 4.13 27.60
C SER A 210 37.52 4.96 26.47
N THR A 211 36.21 4.86 26.25
CA THR A 211 35.49 5.82 25.39
C THR A 211 35.07 7.09 26.13
N LEU A 212 35.18 7.12 27.45
CA LEU A 212 34.72 8.24 28.26
C LEU A 212 35.46 9.54 27.89
N GLY A 213 34.72 10.61 27.65
CA GLY A 213 35.27 11.91 27.26
C GLY A 213 35.60 12.06 25.77
N LEU A 214 35.53 10.99 24.97
CA LEU A 214 35.66 11.08 23.52
C LEU A 214 34.35 11.55 22.86
N ALA A 215 34.49 12.38 21.83
CA ALA A 215 33.35 12.93 21.08
C ALA A 215 32.57 11.84 20.33
N ARG A 216 31.25 11.99 20.29
CA ARG A 216 30.31 11.17 19.49
C ARG A 216 30.05 11.84 18.14
N ASP A 217 31.12 12.12 17.40
CA ASP A 217 31.08 12.66 16.06
C ASP A 217 31.56 11.62 15.04
N GLY A 218 31.58 12.02 13.77
CA GLY A 218 31.99 11.16 12.67
C GLY A 218 32.22 11.97 11.40
N GLU A 219 32.86 11.32 10.44
CA GLU A 219 33.17 11.89 9.13
C GLU A 219 31.91 12.37 8.41
N LEU A 220 32.02 13.53 7.75
CA LEU A 220 30.97 14.04 6.88
C LEU A 220 31.01 13.34 5.53
N ILE A 221 29.86 12.85 5.09
CA ILE A 221 29.67 12.23 3.80
C ILE A 221 29.37 13.35 2.78
N PRO A 222 30.14 13.44 1.68
CA PRO A 222 29.86 14.41 0.64
C PRO A 222 28.52 14.08 -0.06
N PRO A 223 27.79 15.09 -0.54
CA PRO A 223 26.60 14.85 -1.34
C PRO A 223 26.96 14.09 -2.62
N PRO A 224 26.02 13.29 -3.18
CA PRO A 224 26.27 12.56 -4.41
C PRO A 224 26.55 13.53 -5.57
N THR A 225 27.39 13.10 -6.52
CA THR A 225 27.64 13.85 -7.75
C THR A 225 26.32 14.09 -8.49
N PRO A 226 25.95 15.35 -8.79
CA PRO A 226 24.72 15.64 -9.50
C PRO A 226 24.69 14.98 -10.88
N ARG A 227 23.61 14.27 -11.16
CA ARG A 227 23.29 13.72 -12.49
C ARG A 227 22.00 14.31 -13.00
N GLU A 228 21.95 14.55 -14.31
CA GLU A 228 20.73 14.99 -15.00
C GLU A 228 19.63 13.94 -14.85
N PRO A 229 18.39 14.33 -14.51
CA PRO A 229 17.27 13.40 -14.45
C PRO A 229 17.09 12.66 -15.79
N ASN A 230 16.78 11.37 -15.73
CA ASN A 230 16.47 10.56 -16.90
C ASN A 230 15.22 9.71 -16.66
N ALA A 231 14.61 9.23 -17.75
CA ALA A 231 13.48 8.31 -17.65
C ALA A 231 13.86 7.05 -16.88
N ILE A 232 12.92 6.54 -16.09
CA ILE A 232 13.10 5.27 -15.39
C ILE A 232 13.22 4.16 -16.43
N SER A 233 14.29 3.38 -16.34
CA SER A 233 14.53 2.22 -17.20
C SER A 233 14.49 0.93 -16.38
N SER A 234 14.16 -0.18 -17.02
CA SER A 234 14.29 -1.53 -16.44
C SER A 234 15.51 -2.24 -17.02
N ASP A 235 16.06 -3.21 -16.29
CA ASP A 235 17.05 -4.16 -16.79
C ASP A 235 16.42 -5.26 -17.69
N HIS A 236 15.09 -5.33 -17.78
CA HIS A 236 14.34 -6.22 -18.67
C HIS A 236 13.39 -5.44 -19.58
N THR A 237 13.17 -5.93 -20.80
CA THR A 237 11.92 -5.62 -21.52
C THR A 237 10.76 -6.45 -20.95
N PRO A 238 9.49 -6.05 -21.14
CA PRO A 238 8.35 -6.87 -20.74
C PRO A 238 8.41 -8.30 -21.29
N GLU A 239 8.80 -8.45 -22.55
CA GLU A 239 8.92 -9.73 -23.23
C GLU A 239 10.03 -10.61 -22.63
N GLU A 240 11.17 -10.02 -22.28
CA GLU A 240 12.26 -10.74 -21.61
C GLU A 240 11.84 -11.25 -20.23
N TYR A 241 11.15 -10.43 -19.44
CA TYR A 241 10.66 -10.86 -18.13
C TYR A 241 9.62 -11.99 -18.27
N MET A 242 8.67 -11.84 -19.20
CA MET A 242 7.67 -12.86 -19.50
C MET A 242 8.30 -14.19 -19.97
N ALA A 243 9.37 -14.15 -20.78
CA ALA A 243 10.09 -15.34 -21.19
C ALA A 243 10.77 -16.05 -20.01
N ASN A 244 11.28 -15.30 -19.03
CA ASN A 244 11.82 -15.87 -17.80
C ASN A 244 10.73 -16.54 -16.95
N VAL A 245 9.52 -15.98 -16.89
CA VAL A 245 8.37 -16.62 -16.24
C VAL A 245 8.07 -17.97 -16.89
N GLU A 246 8.03 -18.04 -18.22
CA GLU A 246 7.81 -19.32 -18.93
C GLU A 246 8.92 -20.34 -18.67
N ARG A 247 10.17 -19.90 -18.55
CA ARG A 247 11.30 -20.77 -18.20
C ARG A 247 11.13 -21.38 -16.81
N VAL A 248 10.66 -20.60 -15.84
CA VAL A 248 10.34 -21.09 -14.48
C VAL A 248 9.19 -22.09 -14.54
N ARG A 249 8.10 -21.79 -15.25
CA ARG A 249 6.96 -22.70 -15.40
C ARG A 249 7.35 -24.04 -16.04
N ALA A 250 8.27 -24.00 -17.00
CA ALA A 250 8.81 -25.21 -17.61
C ALA A 250 9.60 -26.09 -16.62
N GLY A 251 10.38 -25.48 -15.71
CA GLY A 251 11.09 -26.18 -14.63
C GLY A 251 10.13 -26.77 -13.59
N MET A 252 9.09 -26.03 -13.20
CA MET A 252 8.03 -26.55 -12.31
C MET A 252 7.34 -27.78 -12.88
N LYS A 253 7.05 -27.78 -14.18
CA LYS A 253 6.44 -28.92 -14.87
C LYS A 253 7.31 -30.19 -14.80
N GLN A 254 8.63 -30.03 -14.71
CA GLN A 254 9.58 -31.12 -14.57
C GLN A 254 9.79 -31.55 -13.11
N GLY A 255 9.28 -30.78 -12.14
CA GLY A 255 9.43 -31.04 -10.71
C GLY A 255 10.72 -30.46 -10.10
N ASP A 256 11.37 -29.51 -10.77
CA ASP A 256 12.61 -28.90 -10.27
C ASP A 256 12.40 -28.05 -8.99
N PHE A 257 11.23 -27.40 -8.92
CA PHE A 257 10.80 -26.53 -7.82
C PHE A 257 9.29 -26.29 -7.91
N TYR A 258 8.67 -25.82 -6.83
CA TYR A 258 7.24 -25.52 -6.74
C TYR A 258 6.93 -24.06 -7.08
N GLU A 259 7.78 -23.16 -6.57
CA GLU A 259 7.65 -21.72 -6.76
C GLU A 259 9.04 -21.06 -6.83
N VAL A 260 9.15 -19.98 -7.61
CA VAL A 260 10.37 -19.17 -7.71
C VAL A 260 9.97 -17.71 -7.81
N VAL A 261 10.66 -16.86 -7.07
CA VAL A 261 10.47 -15.40 -7.15
C VAL A 261 11.56 -14.84 -8.06
N LEU A 262 11.19 -14.26 -9.20
CA LEU A 262 12.13 -13.57 -10.09
C LEU A 262 11.99 -12.06 -9.98
N ARG A 263 13.13 -11.36 -9.96
CA ARG A 263 13.15 -9.89 -9.94
C ARG A 263 13.45 -9.28 -11.31
N GLN A 264 13.02 -8.04 -11.47
CA GLN A 264 13.63 -7.07 -12.38
C GLN A 264 14.00 -5.81 -11.58
N THR A 265 14.85 -4.96 -12.15
CA THR A 265 15.39 -3.77 -11.48
C THR A 265 15.08 -2.52 -12.27
N PHE A 266 14.36 -1.59 -11.63
CA PHE A 266 14.16 -0.25 -12.16
C PHE A 266 15.28 0.69 -11.72
N ARG A 267 15.71 1.59 -12.60
CA ARG A 267 16.80 2.54 -12.31
C ARG A 267 16.57 3.90 -12.94
N THR A 268 17.03 4.94 -12.25
CA THR A 268 17.07 6.33 -12.73
C THR A 268 18.14 7.12 -11.98
N ASN A 269 18.56 8.25 -12.54
CA ASN A 269 19.45 9.18 -11.86
C ASN A 269 18.72 9.86 -10.70
N TYR A 270 19.39 9.97 -9.55
CA TYR A 270 18.84 10.59 -8.36
C TYR A 270 19.90 11.44 -7.65
N SER A 271 19.65 12.76 -7.63
CA SER A 271 20.51 13.76 -6.99
C SER A 271 19.85 14.41 -5.75
N GLY A 272 18.72 13.86 -5.30
CA GLY A 272 18.00 14.36 -4.13
C GLY A 272 18.60 13.85 -2.81
N SER A 273 18.06 14.33 -1.69
CA SER A 273 18.53 13.90 -0.37
C SER A 273 17.83 12.60 0.09
N PRO A 274 18.55 11.60 0.62
CA PRO A 274 17.96 10.38 1.16
C PRO A 274 16.85 10.64 2.18
N SER A 275 17.03 11.63 3.06
CA SER A 275 16.02 12.01 4.07
C SER A 275 14.69 12.45 3.46
N LYS A 276 14.72 13.24 2.37
CA LYS A 276 13.51 13.69 1.68
C LYS A 276 12.85 12.57 0.89
N LEU A 277 13.64 11.66 0.32
CA LEU A 277 13.09 10.45 -0.32
C LEU A 277 12.35 9.60 0.72
N PHE A 278 12.96 9.41 1.87
CA PHE A 278 12.37 8.66 2.98
C PHE A 278 11.05 9.29 3.45
N GLU A 279 11.01 10.60 3.70
CA GLU A 279 9.78 11.32 4.06
C GLU A 279 8.66 11.11 3.03
N ARG A 280 8.97 11.18 1.73
CA ARG A 280 7.99 10.92 0.66
C ARG A 280 7.49 9.48 0.68
N ILE A 281 8.38 8.52 0.85
CA ILE A 281 8.03 7.09 0.93
C ILE A 281 7.11 6.83 2.12
N GLN A 282 7.42 7.39 3.30
CA GLN A 282 6.57 7.26 4.50
C GLN A 282 5.17 7.84 4.28
N GLN A 283 5.04 8.95 3.54
CA GLN A 283 3.74 9.54 3.23
C GLN A 283 2.95 8.72 2.20
N LEU A 284 3.63 8.17 1.20
CA LEU A 284 3.00 7.42 0.11
C LEU A 284 2.58 6.01 0.53
N SER A 285 3.38 5.34 1.37
CA SER A 285 3.18 3.95 1.77
C SER A 285 3.69 3.70 3.19
N PRO A 286 2.94 4.12 4.22
CA PRO A 286 3.24 3.74 5.59
C PRO A 286 3.29 2.21 5.75
N SER A 287 4.33 1.71 6.38
CA SER A 287 4.62 0.28 6.49
C SER A 287 5.11 -0.09 7.90
N PRO A 288 5.05 -1.37 8.30
CA PRO A 288 5.58 -1.85 9.58
C PRO A 288 7.10 -1.68 9.70
N TYR A 289 7.83 -1.76 8.58
CA TYR A 289 9.30 -1.66 8.54
C TYR A 289 9.75 -0.56 7.56
N GLU A 290 9.86 0.66 8.06
CA GLU A 290 10.37 1.81 7.31
C GLU A 290 11.82 2.11 7.74
N PHE A 291 12.69 2.40 6.78
CA PHE A 291 14.10 2.62 7.08
C PHE A 291 14.79 3.58 6.11
N CYS A 292 15.74 4.34 6.66
CA CYS A 292 16.75 5.10 5.94
C CYS A 292 18.10 4.79 6.59
N ILE A 293 19.01 4.14 5.86
CA ILE A 293 20.34 3.78 6.34
C ILE A 293 21.40 4.44 5.48
N GLN A 294 22.37 5.08 6.12
CA GLN A 294 23.48 5.76 5.46
C GLN A 294 24.80 5.01 5.73
N PHE A 295 25.28 4.27 4.73
CA PHE A 295 26.51 3.49 4.77
C PHE A 295 27.72 4.23 4.15
N GLY A 296 27.64 5.54 3.91
CA GLY A 296 28.68 6.32 3.26
C GLY A 296 28.44 6.45 1.76
N GLY A 297 29.11 5.64 0.94
CA GLY A 297 28.91 5.64 -0.51
C GLY A 297 27.62 4.97 -0.99
N GLU A 298 26.84 4.41 -0.07
CA GLU A 298 25.64 3.62 -0.34
C GLU A 298 24.56 3.95 0.70
N GLN A 299 23.31 4.03 0.27
CA GLN A 299 22.16 4.19 1.16
C GLN A 299 21.02 3.25 0.81
N LEU A 300 20.29 2.81 1.83
CA LEU A 300 19.05 2.05 1.69
C LEU A 300 17.89 2.89 2.22
N VAL A 301 16.89 3.13 1.38
CA VAL A 301 15.69 3.87 1.75
C VAL A 301 14.46 3.04 1.35
N GLY A 302 13.63 2.64 2.31
CA GLY A 302 12.53 1.72 2.02
C GLY A 302 11.39 1.72 3.04
N ALA A 303 10.31 1.08 2.65
CA ALA A 303 9.12 0.85 3.47
C ALA A 303 8.58 -0.56 3.19
N SER A 304 9.16 -1.55 3.86
CA SER A 304 8.82 -2.96 3.68
C SER A 304 7.54 -3.33 4.42
N PRO A 305 6.58 -3.98 3.73
CA PRO A 305 5.35 -4.47 4.36
C PRO A 305 5.58 -5.74 5.19
N GLU A 306 6.70 -6.44 5.01
CA GLU A 306 6.86 -7.81 5.46
C GLU A 306 7.90 -7.97 6.57
N MET A 307 7.47 -8.59 7.67
CA MET A 307 8.35 -9.04 8.75
C MET A 307 9.19 -10.21 8.24
N PHE A 308 10.52 -10.14 8.41
CA PHE A 308 11.37 -11.30 8.17
C PHE A 308 11.30 -12.25 9.36
N VAL A 309 11.93 -11.86 10.48
CA VAL A 309 11.87 -12.58 11.75
C VAL A 309 11.88 -11.55 12.88
N ARG A 310 10.98 -11.75 13.84
CA ARG A 310 11.02 -11.08 15.15
C ARG A 310 11.18 -12.11 16.26
N VAL A 311 12.12 -11.86 17.16
CA VAL A 311 12.33 -12.66 18.37
C VAL A 311 12.32 -11.74 19.57
N GLU A 312 11.41 -11.99 20.51
CA GLU A 312 11.32 -11.30 21.80
C GLU A 312 11.39 -12.34 22.92
N GLY A 313 12.50 -12.36 23.64
CA GLY A 313 12.81 -13.46 24.56
C GLY A 313 12.85 -14.81 23.83
N ALA A 314 11.94 -15.72 24.17
CA ALA A 314 11.82 -17.02 23.50
C ALA A 314 10.78 -17.05 22.37
N ARG A 315 9.97 -16.01 22.20
CA ARG A 315 8.88 -16.01 21.20
C ARG A 315 9.43 -15.60 19.84
N VAL A 316 9.27 -16.46 18.83
CA VAL A 316 9.60 -16.19 17.42
C VAL A 316 8.32 -15.93 16.65
N GLU A 317 8.31 -14.88 15.84
CA GLU A 317 7.17 -14.54 14.99
C GLU A 317 7.63 -14.19 13.58
N THR A 318 6.77 -14.51 12.61
CA THR A 318 6.87 -14.06 11.22
C THR A 318 5.48 -13.77 10.68
N CYS A 319 5.41 -13.05 9.56
CA CYS A 319 4.16 -12.75 8.89
C CYS A 319 4.31 -12.95 7.38
N PRO A 320 4.19 -14.20 6.87
CA PRO A 320 4.18 -14.44 5.43
C PRO A 320 3.08 -13.64 4.74
N ILE A 321 3.43 -12.95 3.66
CA ILE A 321 2.50 -12.14 2.86
C ILE A 321 2.43 -12.70 1.44
N SER A 322 1.22 -12.88 0.95
CA SER A 322 0.97 -13.13 -0.48
C SER A 322 -0.38 -12.52 -0.83
N GLY A 323 -0.68 -12.36 -2.13
CA GLY A 323 -1.89 -11.68 -2.55
C GLY A 323 -1.81 -10.16 -2.44
N THR A 324 -2.17 -9.47 -3.51
CA THR A 324 -2.22 -8.01 -3.55
C THR A 324 -3.47 -7.54 -4.29
N ALA A 325 -4.30 -6.75 -3.61
CA ALA A 325 -5.40 -6.03 -4.25
C ALA A 325 -5.16 -4.52 -4.16
N ARG A 326 -5.57 -3.78 -5.19
CA ARG A 326 -5.46 -2.32 -5.21
C ARG A 326 -6.55 -1.70 -4.34
N ARG A 327 -6.16 -0.75 -3.50
CA ARG A 327 -7.10 0.12 -2.79
C ARG A 327 -7.45 1.32 -3.66
N THR A 328 -8.73 1.54 -3.87
CA THR A 328 -9.30 2.57 -4.74
C THR A 328 -9.80 3.78 -3.95
N GLY A 329 -10.16 3.57 -2.67
CA GLY A 329 -10.81 4.58 -1.84
C GLY A 329 -12.34 4.61 -1.97
N ASP A 330 -12.91 3.82 -2.88
CA ASP A 330 -14.34 3.52 -2.94
C ASP A 330 -14.60 2.24 -2.13
N PRO A 331 -15.35 2.30 -1.01
CA PRO A 331 -15.63 1.14 -0.17
C PRO A 331 -16.27 -0.04 -0.89
N MET A 332 -17.10 0.21 -1.92
CA MET A 332 -17.77 -0.87 -2.66
C MET A 332 -16.79 -1.59 -3.59
N ALA A 333 -16.04 -0.82 -4.38
CA ALA A 333 -14.99 -1.38 -5.24
C ALA A 333 -13.88 -2.05 -4.43
N ASP A 334 -13.51 -1.50 -3.27
CA ASP A 334 -12.53 -2.10 -2.35
C ASP A 334 -13.05 -3.42 -1.77
N ALA A 335 -14.34 -3.51 -1.38
CA ALA A 335 -14.94 -4.74 -0.89
C ALA A 335 -14.96 -5.83 -1.98
N ASP A 336 -15.30 -5.48 -3.22
CA ASP A 336 -15.27 -6.39 -4.36
C ASP A 336 -13.84 -6.87 -4.66
N ALA A 337 -12.84 -5.98 -4.58
CA ALA A 337 -11.43 -6.32 -4.76
C ALA A 337 -10.90 -7.24 -3.65
N ILE A 338 -11.27 -6.99 -2.39
CA ILE A 338 -10.94 -7.87 -1.25
C ILE A 338 -11.58 -9.24 -1.43
N ARG A 339 -12.86 -9.29 -1.84
CA ARG A 339 -13.55 -10.55 -2.09
C ARG A 339 -12.87 -11.32 -3.23
N ALA A 340 -12.53 -10.67 -4.34
CA ALA A 340 -11.80 -11.30 -5.44
C ALA A 340 -10.43 -11.85 -4.99
N LEU A 341 -9.73 -11.15 -4.08
CA LEU A 341 -8.48 -11.62 -3.49
C LEU A 341 -8.68 -12.87 -2.62
N LEU A 342 -9.74 -12.89 -1.79
CA LEU A 342 -10.08 -14.05 -0.94
C LEU A 342 -10.65 -15.23 -1.73
N ASP A 343 -11.31 -15.00 -2.86
CA ASP A 343 -11.83 -16.06 -3.73
C ASP A 343 -10.75 -16.62 -4.68
N SER A 344 -9.55 -16.02 -4.73
CA SER A 344 -8.46 -16.46 -5.62
C SER A 344 -7.77 -17.72 -5.12
N THR A 345 -7.93 -18.82 -5.86
CA THR A 345 -7.26 -20.10 -5.58
C THR A 345 -5.75 -20.04 -5.76
N LYS A 346 -5.25 -19.20 -6.69
CA LYS A 346 -3.81 -18.98 -6.89
C LYS A 346 -3.20 -18.39 -5.62
N GLU A 347 -3.73 -17.26 -5.16
CA GLU A 347 -3.19 -16.52 -4.02
C GLU A 347 -3.32 -17.33 -2.72
N GLU A 348 -4.39 -18.12 -2.57
CA GLU A 348 -4.51 -19.09 -1.47
C GLU A 348 -3.40 -20.16 -1.49
N SER A 349 -3.11 -20.71 -2.67
CA SER A 349 -2.06 -21.73 -2.83
C SER A 349 -0.68 -21.15 -2.53
N GLU A 350 -0.40 -19.94 -3.00
CA GLU A 350 0.86 -19.23 -2.76
C GLU A 350 1.08 -19.00 -1.25
N LEU A 351 0.08 -18.42 -0.58
CA LEU A 351 0.18 -18.14 0.86
C LEU A 351 0.28 -19.41 1.70
N THR A 352 -0.41 -20.48 1.29
CA THR A 352 -0.32 -21.77 1.97
C THR A 352 1.09 -22.33 1.89
N MET A 353 1.74 -22.28 0.72
CA MET A 353 3.12 -22.75 0.55
C MET A 353 4.11 -21.95 1.40
N CYS A 354 4.00 -20.62 1.38
CA CYS A 354 4.82 -19.73 2.21
C CYS A 354 4.67 -20.07 3.70
N THR A 355 3.44 -20.30 4.15
CA THR A 355 3.14 -20.62 5.55
C THR A 355 3.64 -21.99 5.97
N ASP A 356 3.53 -23.01 5.11
CA ASP A 356 4.03 -24.35 5.44
C ASP A 356 5.56 -24.39 5.52
N VAL A 357 6.27 -23.66 4.65
CA VAL A 357 7.73 -23.54 4.75
C VAL A 357 8.14 -22.76 5.99
N ASP A 358 7.43 -21.69 6.32
CA ASP A 358 7.67 -20.92 7.54
C ASP A 358 7.46 -21.76 8.82
N ARG A 359 6.40 -22.58 8.86
CA ARG A 359 6.18 -23.56 9.94
C ARG A 359 7.29 -24.59 10.01
N ASN A 360 7.76 -25.07 8.86
CA ASN A 360 8.89 -26.00 8.78
C ASN A 360 10.18 -25.35 9.33
N ASP A 361 10.47 -24.11 8.95
CA ASP A 361 11.64 -23.38 9.44
C ASP A 361 11.59 -23.22 10.97
N LYS A 362 10.45 -22.81 11.54
CA LYS A 362 10.27 -22.73 12.99
C LYS A 362 10.43 -24.08 13.68
N SER A 363 9.91 -25.15 13.09
CA SER A 363 9.92 -26.49 13.69
C SER A 363 11.33 -27.04 13.91
N ARG A 364 12.35 -26.48 13.26
CA ARG A 364 13.76 -26.85 13.46
C ARG A 364 14.37 -26.28 14.73
N VAL A 365 13.83 -25.18 15.25
CA VAL A 365 14.43 -24.40 16.37
C VAL A 365 13.46 -24.14 17.51
N CYS A 366 12.18 -24.45 17.34
CA CYS A 366 11.14 -24.26 18.35
C CYS A 366 10.83 -25.55 19.11
N GLU A 367 10.31 -25.41 20.33
CA GLU A 367 9.82 -26.52 21.14
C GLU A 367 8.74 -27.31 20.36
N PRO A 368 8.79 -28.66 20.34
CA PRO A 368 7.78 -29.47 19.68
C PRO A 368 6.35 -29.12 20.11
N GLY A 369 5.48 -28.83 19.15
CA GLY A 369 4.08 -28.44 19.39
C GLY A 369 3.86 -26.96 19.72
N SER A 370 4.91 -26.13 19.80
CA SER A 370 4.76 -24.69 20.05
C SER A 370 4.47 -23.85 18.79
N VAL A 371 4.67 -24.40 17.59
CA VAL A 371 4.48 -23.69 16.32
C VAL A 371 3.00 -23.59 15.97
N ASN A 372 2.46 -22.37 15.98
CA ASN A 372 1.04 -22.10 15.78
C ASN A 372 0.80 -21.04 14.71
N VAL A 373 -0.21 -21.26 13.86
CA VAL A 373 -0.75 -20.25 12.95
C VAL A 373 -1.89 -19.53 13.67
N ILE A 374 -1.59 -18.37 14.24
CA ILE A 374 -2.54 -17.59 15.07
C ILE A 374 -3.41 -16.63 14.24
N GLY A 375 -3.07 -16.44 12.97
CA GLY A 375 -3.89 -15.73 12.00
C GLY A 375 -3.68 -16.33 10.61
N ARG A 376 -4.77 -16.61 9.88
CA ARG A 376 -4.72 -17.14 8.52
C ARG A 376 -5.55 -16.29 7.58
N ARG A 377 -4.99 -15.92 6.43
CA ARG A 377 -5.58 -15.11 5.35
C ARG A 377 -6.22 -13.83 5.88
N LEU A 378 -5.59 -13.19 6.86
CA LEU A 378 -6.06 -11.93 7.41
C LEU A 378 -5.86 -10.83 6.38
N ILE A 379 -6.88 -10.00 6.17
CA ILE A 379 -6.77 -8.83 5.30
C ILE A 379 -6.09 -7.70 6.07
N GLU A 380 -4.91 -7.32 5.59
CA GLU A 380 -4.21 -6.13 6.04
C GLU A 380 -4.37 -5.00 5.04
N SER A 381 -4.85 -3.86 5.54
CA SER A 381 -5.09 -2.66 4.74
C SER A 381 -3.91 -1.71 4.85
N TYR A 382 -3.31 -1.38 3.72
CA TYR A 382 -2.26 -0.38 3.57
C TYR A 382 -2.79 0.86 2.83
N ALA A 383 -1.98 1.91 2.69
CA ALA A 383 -2.44 3.17 2.10
C ALA A 383 -2.95 3.02 0.65
N GLY A 384 -2.35 2.12 -0.14
CA GLY A 384 -2.73 1.90 -1.54
C GLY A 384 -3.08 0.46 -1.91
N LEU A 385 -2.97 -0.49 -0.99
CA LEU A 385 -3.07 -1.92 -1.26
C LEU A 385 -3.75 -2.67 -0.10
N PHE A 386 -4.32 -3.82 -0.40
CA PHE A 386 -4.67 -4.86 0.57
C PHE A 386 -3.78 -6.08 0.35
N HIS A 387 -3.37 -6.72 1.44
CA HIS A 387 -2.60 -7.95 1.43
C HIS A 387 -3.30 -9.04 2.25
N THR A 388 -3.18 -10.30 1.82
CA THR A 388 -3.50 -11.44 2.68
C THR A 388 -2.25 -11.85 3.46
N VAL A 389 -2.40 -11.98 4.77
CA VAL A 389 -1.28 -12.20 5.68
C VAL A 389 -1.59 -13.33 6.64
N ASP A 390 -0.64 -14.24 6.80
CA ASP A 390 -0.64 -15.25 7.86
C ASP A 390 0.26 -14.77 9.00
N HIS A 391 -0.05 -15.17 10.23
CA HIS A 391 0.76 -14.86 11.41
C HIS A 391 1.11 -16.16 12.11
N VAL A 392 2.40 -16.49 12.09
CA VAL A 392 2.92 -17.72 12.65
C VAL A 392 3.85 -17.39 13.81
N GLU A 393 3.66 -18.09 14.93
CA GLU A 393 4.51 -17.97 16.10
C GLU A 393 5.04 -19.32 16.57
N GLY A 394 6.11 -19.30 17.36
CA GLY A 394 6.66 -20.46 18.06
C GLY A 394 7.48 -20.05 19.27
N THR A 395 7.80 -21.02 20.13
CA THR A 395 8.68 -20.82 21.29
C THR A 395 10.03 -21.46 21.00
N LEU A 396 11.12 -20.71 21.01
CA LEU A 396 12.47 -21.25 20.86
C LEU A 396 12.76 -22.33 21.89
N ALA A 397 13.33 -23.44 21.44
CA ALA A 397 13.82 -24.45 22.36
C ALA A 397 15.06 -23.92 23.13
N PRO A 398 15.29 -24.34 24.38
CA PRO A 398 16.32 -23.77 25.25
C PRO A 398 17.76 -23.83 24.71
N GLU A 399 18.05 -24.76 23.79
CA GLU A 399 19.35 -24.92 23.15
C GLU A 399 19.59 -23.98 21.95
N PHE A 400 18.57 -23.28 21.49
CA PHE A 400 18.64 -22.34 20.37
C PHE A 400 18.52 -20.89 20.84
N ASP A 401 19.15 -20.00 20.09
CA ASP A 401 19.06 -18.56 20.28
C ASP A 401 18.34 -17.88 19.10
N SER A 402 18.09 -16.59 19.24
CA SER A 402 17.41 -15.79 18.22
C SER A 402 18.13 -15.78 16.87
N LEU A 403 19.46 -15.94 16.84
CA LEU A 403 20.21 -16.01 15.59
C LEU A 403 19.96 -17.35 14.89
N ASP A 404 19.74 -18.44 15.62
CA ASP A 404 19.31 -19.72 15.03
C ASP A 404 17.94 -19.58 14.37
N ALA A 405 17.02 -18.84 15.00
CA ALA A 405 15.72 -18.48 14.42
C ALA A 405 15.92 -17.69 13.11
N PHE A 406 16.72 -16.63 13.14
CA PHE A 406 17.00 -15.78 11.99
C PHE A 406 17.59 -16.57 10.81
N LEU A 407 18.60 -17.39 11.09
CA LEU A 407 19.31 -18.19 10.08
C LEU A 407 18.42 -19.26 9.45
N THR A 408 17.60 -19.94 10.24
CA THR A 408 16.77 -21.02 9.75
C THR A 408 15.68 -20.54 8.79
N HIS A 409 15.21 -19.30 8.97
CA HIS A 409 14.22 -18.68 8.07
C HIS A 409 14.85 -18.10 6.79
N MET A 410 16.19 -18.11 6.63
CA MET A 410 16.83 -17.56 5.43
C MET A 410 16.48 -18.33 4.15
N TRP A 411 16.24 -17.66 3.03
CA TRP A 411 15.42 -16.43 3.00
C TRP A 411 13.96 -16.83 2.90
N ALA A 412 13.07 -15.89 3.23
CA ALA A 412 11.65 -16.10 3.15
C ALA A 412 11.26 -16.53 1.74
N VAL A 413 10.35 -17.48 1.66
CA VAL A 413 9.86 -18.04 0.40
C VAL A 413 9.30 -16.96 -0.52
N THR A 414 8.66 -15.95 0.06
CA THR A 414 8.10 -14.76 -0.59
C THR A 414 9.11 -13.94 -1.41
N VAL A 415 10.42 -14.17 -1.23
CA VAL A 415 11.46 -13.51 -2.01
C VAL A 415 12.39 -14.47 -2.75
N ILE A 416 12.30 -15.77 -2.55
CA ILE A 416 13.19 -16.76 -3.20
C ILE A 416 12.38 -17.85 -3.92
N GLY A 417 11.51 -18.53 -3.19
CA GLY A 417 10.68 -19.64 -3.61
C GLY A 417 10.97 -20.94 -2.86
N ALA A 418 10.41 -22.05 -3.34
CA ALA A 418 10.42 -23.34 -2.68
C ALA A 418 10.57 -24.51 -3.68
N PRO A 419 11.32 -25.57 -3.34
CA PRO A 419 12.22 -25.70 -2.19
C PRO A 419 13.39 -24.70 -2.25
N LYS A 420 13.74 -24.08 -1.11
CA LYS A 420 14.61 -22.89 -1.04
C LYS A 420 15.92 -23.01 -1.83
N ARG A 421 16.67 -24.10 -1.65
CA ARG A 421 17.97 -24.30 -2.34
C ARG A 421 17.82 -24.43 -3.86
N ALA A 422 16.79 -25.14 -4.33
CA ALA A 422 16.52 -25.30 -5.75
C ALA A 422 16.06 -23.96 -6.37
N ALA A 423 15.18 -23.23 -5.66
CA ALA A 423 14.74 -21.89 -6.06
C ALA A 423 15.92 -20.90 -6.10
N ALA A 424 16.82 -20.93 -5.12
CA ALA A 424 18.05 -20.14 -5.12
C ALA A 424 18.92 -20.41 -6.35
N GLN A 425 19.08 -21.70 -6.72
CA GLN A 425 19.82 -22.09 -7.90
C GLN A 425 19.12 -21.66 -9.20
N ALA A 426 17.79 -21.68 -9.25
CA ALA A 426 17.00 -21.18 -10.37
C ALA A 426 17.18 -19.66 -10.55
N VAL A 427 17.09 -18.90 -9.46
CA VAL A 427 17.37 -17.45 -9.43
C VAL A 427 18.76 -17.17 -10.00
N GLU A 428 19.79 -17.87 -9.50
CA GLU A 428 21.18 -17.73 -9.95
C GLU A 428 21.37 -18.07 -11.45
N ASN A 429 20.54 -18.96 -12.00
CA ASN A 429 20.60 -19.40 -13.40
C ASN A 429 19.85 -18.49 -14.37
N ILE A 430 18.88 -17.70 -13.89
CA ILE A 430 17.91 -16.97 -14.71
C ILE A 430 18.11 -15.46 -14.60
N GLU A 431 18.38 -14.92 -13.42
CA GLU A 431 18.55 -13.47 -13.23
C GLU A 431 19.82 -12.96 -13.92
N LYS A 432 19.82 -11.68 -14.31
CA LYS A 432 20.97 -11.04 -15.00
C LYS A 432 22.12 -10.67 -14.06
N ASN A 433 21.84 -10.44 -12.77
CA ASN A 433 22.79 -9.93 -11.78
C ASN A 433 22.51 -10.48 -10.38
N ALA A 434 23.56 -10.62 -9.55
CA ALA A 434 23.42 -10.98 -8.14
C ALA A 434 22.53 -9.98 -7.38
N ARG A 435 21.79 -10.46 -6.37
CA ARG A 435 20.73 -9.70 -5.71
C ARG A 435 21.19 -8.59 -4.78
N GLY A 436 22.41 -8.68 -4.27
CA GLY A 436 22.90 -7.75 -3.25
C GLY A 436 21.96 -7.75 -2.05
N TRP A 437 21.34 -6.60 -1.76
CA TRP A 437 20.41 -6.44 -0.64
C TRP A 437 19.01 -7.03 -0.89
N TYR A 438 18.59 -7.24 -2.14
CA TYR A 438 17.20 -7.60 -2.46
C TYR A 438 16.83 -9.00 -1.96
N GLY A 439 15.75 -9.08 -1.17
CA GLY A 439 15.32 -10.33 -0.53
C GLY A 439 16.16 -10.74 0.69
N GLY A 440 17.10 -9.89 1.12
CA GLY A 440 17.74 -10.01 2.44
C GLY A 440 16.88 -9.43 3.56
N ALA A 441 17.50 -8.99 4.65
CA ALA A 441 16.80 -8.42 5.80
C ALA A 441 17.41 -7.11 6.30
N VAL A 442 16.60 -6.32 7.00
CA VAL A 442 16.97 -5.04 7.59
C VAL A 442 16.38 -4.91 8.98
N GLY A 443 17.14 -4.36 9.92
CA GLY A 443 16.63 -4.11 11.27
C GLY A 443 17.74 -4.15 12.33
N MET A 444 17.38 -4.66 13.50
CA MET A 444 18.24 -4.63 14.70
C MET A 444 18.38 -6.00 15.35
N ILE A 445 19.58 -6.27 15.86
CA ILE A 445 19.91 -7.36 16.78
C ILE A 445 20.35 -6.70 18.09
N SER A 446 19.57 -6.85 19.14
CA SER A 446 19.88 -6.33 20.46
C SER A 446 20.82 -7.28 21.20
N MET A 447 21.74 -6.75 22.01
CA MET A 447 22.73 -7.57 22.72
C MET A 447 22.10 -8.49 23.78
N ASN A 448 20.85 -8.25 24.17
CA ASN A 448 20.10 -9.15 25.06
C ASN A 448 19.53 -10.39 24.37
N GLY A 449 19.62 -10.50 23.04
CA GLY A 449 19.01 -11.60 22.29
C GLY A 449 17.89 -11.17 21.34
N ASP A 450 17.22 -10.04 21.57
CA ASP A 450 16.04 -9.71 20.77
C ASP A 450 16.40 -9.32 19.33
N ILE A 451 15.61 -9.78 18.36
CA ILE A 451 15.77 -9.46 16.95
C ILE A 451 14.47 -8.86 16.43
N ASN A 452 14.56 -7.78 15.67
CA ASN A 452 13.41 -7.25 14.95
C ASN A 452 13.84 -6.84 13.55
N THR A 453 13.40 -7.61 12.55
CA THR A 453 13.84 -7.43 11.17
C THR A 453 12.68 -7.55 10.18
N GLY A 454 12.73 -6.71 9.14
CA GLY A 454 11.87 -6.77 7.97
C GLY A 454 12.66 -7.27 6.76
N ILE A 455 11.94 -7.70 5.72
CA ILE A 455 12.56 -8.13 4.46
C ILE A 455 12.96 -6.90 3.63
N LEU A 456 14.11 -6.96 2.97
CA LEU A 456 14.59 -5.93 2.03
C LEU A 456 13.86 -6.01 0.67
N ILE A 457 12.58 -5.63 0.71
CA ILE A 457 11.71 -5.36 -0.45
C ILE A 457 11.18 -3.93 -0.36
N ARG A 458 10.61 -3.42 -1.46
CA ARG A 458 10.13 -2.02 -1.55
C ARG A 458 11.18 -1.00 -1.10
N THR A 459 12.42 -1.22 -1.57
CA THR A 459 13.60 -0.49 -1.14
C THR A 459 14.30 0.13 -2.32
N THR A 460 14.63 1.41 -2.20
CA THR A 460 15.51 2.13 -3.12
C THR A 460 16.95 2.05 -2.63
N TYR A 461 17.85 1.59 -3.50
CA TYR A 461 19.29 1.59 -3.29
C TYR A 461 19.87 2.83 -3.95
N LEU A 462 20.53 3.67 -3.16
CA LEU A 462 21.18 4.88 -3.64
C LEU A 462 22.69 4.66 -3.64
N ARG A 463 23.31 4.85 -4.81
CA ARG A 463 24.76 4.78 -4.98
C ARG A 463 25.19 5.61 -6.18
N ASP A 464 26.25 6.41 -6.01
CA ASP A 464 26.88 7.20 -7.09
C ASP A 464 25.91 8.10 -7.90
N GLY A 465 24.85 8.62 -7.26
CA GLY A 465 23.82 9.45 -7.89
C GLY A 465 22.80 8.66 -8.72
N ILE A 466 22.69 7.35 -8.50
CA ILE A 466 21.72 6.44 -9.12
C ILE A 466 20.79 5.90 -8.04
N ALA A 467 19.49 5.87 -8.34
CA ALA A 467 18.49 5.14 -7.58
C ALA A 467 18.14 3.84 -8.31
N GLU A 468 18.36 2.70 -7.66
CA GLU A 468 17.94 1.39 -8.12
C GLU A 468 16.81 0.85 -7.24
N TYR A 469 15.85 0.16 -7.85
CA TYR A 469 14.69 -0.41 -7.16
C TYR A 469 14.40 -1.80 -7.73
N PRO A 470 14.98 -2.85 -7.13
CA PRO A 470 14.66 -4.22 -7.50
C PRO A 470 13.28 -4.62 -6.97
N VAL A 471 12.54 -5.37 -7.77
CA VAL A 471 11.19 -5.84 -7.44
C VAL A 471 10.90 -7.15 -8.15
N GLY A 472 10.18 -8.05 -7.49
CA GLY A 472 9.83 -9.35 -8.02
C GLY A 472 8.38 -9.75 -7.81
N ALA A 473 8.02 -10.84 -8.47
CA ALA A 473 6.73 -11.50 -8.39
C ALA A 473 6.95 -13.00 -8.15
N THR A 474 6.06 -13.59 -7.36
CA THR A 474 6.07 -15.03 -7.10
C THR A 474 5.49 -15.73 -8.31
N ILE A 475 6.27 -16.65 -8.89
CA ILE A 475 5.82 -17.42 -10.03
C ILE A 475 5.38 -18.79 -9.49
N LEU A 476 4.14 -19.14 -9.82
CA LEU A 476 3.57 -20.48 -9.69
C LEU A 476 3.37 -21.10 -11.08
N TYR A 477 3.04 -22.38 -11.13
CA TYR A 477 2.76 -23.05 -12.41
C TYR A 477 1.60 -22.37 -13.18
N ASP A 478 0.57 -21.95 -12.45
CA ASP A 478 -0.62 -21.27 -12.96
C ASP A 478 -0.43 -19.76 -13.19
N SER A 479 0.77 -19.22 -12.94
CA SER A 479 1.07 -17.82 -13.21
C SER A 479 0.94 -17.49 -14.69
N ILE A 480 0.37 -16.31 -14.96
CA ILE A 480 0.25 -15.76 -16.31
C ILE A 480 1.38 -14.74 -16.49
N PRO A 481 2.33 -14.93 -17.42
CA PRO A 481 3.51 -14.05 -17.55
C PRO A 481 3.21 -12.56 -17.61
N ALA A 482 2.17 -12.17 -18.36
CA ALA A 482 1.77 -10.77 -18.49
C ALA A 482 1.21 -10.17 -17.20
N ASN A 483 0.62 -10.98 -16.33
CA ASN A 483 0.14 -10.53 -15.02
C ASN A 483 1.31 -10.35 -14.06
N GLU A 484 2.27 -11.27 -14.05
CA GLU A 484 3.45 -11.18 -13.18
C GLU A 484 4.33 -9.97 -13.54
N GLU A 485 4.51 -9.68 -14.83
CA GLU A 485 5.18 -8.44 -15.27
C GLU A 485 4.45 -7.20 -14.76
N ARG A 486 3.12 -7.15 -14.90
CA ARG A 486 2.30 -6.04 -14.42
C ARG A 486 2.36 -5.88 -12.90
N GLU A 487 2.40 -7.00 -12.17
CA GLU A 487 2.51 -7.01 -10.72
C GLU A 487 3.81 -6.38 -10.24
N THR A 488 4.95 -6.68 -10.88
CA THR A 488 6.23 -6.05 -10.51
C THR A 488 6.18 -4.51 -10.69
N ARG A 489 5.52 -4.01 -11.73
CA ARG A 489 5.29 -2.56 -11.92
C ARG A 489 4.34 -1.97 -10.88
N LEU A 490 3.29 -2.70 -10.52
CA LEU A 490 2.36 -2.28 -9.47
C LEU A 490 3.09 -2.15 -8.12
N LYS A 491 3.92 -3.14 -7.76
CA LYS A 491 4.78 -3.13 -6.57
C LYS A 491 5.84 -2.01 -6.61
N ALA A 492 6.22 -1.53 -7.79
CA ALA A 492 7.12 -0.39 -7.99
C ALA A 492 6.42 0.98 -8.10
N THR A 493 5.09 1.06 -8.04
CA THR A 493 4.36 2.33 -8.19
C THR A 493 4.74 3.36 -7.12
N GLY A 494 5.05 2.92 -5.89
CA GLY A 494 5.54 3.79 -4.83
C GLY A 494 6.88 4.46 -5.19
N PHE A 495 7.79 3.72 -5.81
CA PHE A 495 9.07 4.23 -6.31
C PHE A 495 8.88 5.25 -7.44
N PHE A 496 8.02 4.94 -8.42
CA PHE A 496 7.71 5.85 -9.52
C PHE A 496 7.18 7.20 -9.00
N ARG A 497 6.22 7.17 -8.08
CA ARG A 497 5.64 8.38 -7.47
C ARG A 497 6.62 9.14 -6.57
N ALA A 498 7.48 8.45 -5.83
CA ALA A 498 8.42 9.09 -4.91
C ALA A 498 9.52 9.89 -5.65
N LEU A 499 9.87 9.45 -6.86
CA LEU A 499 10.88 10.06 -7.71
C LEU A 499 10.33 11.08 -8.70
N GLU A 500 9.03 11.06 -9.00
CA GLU A 500 8.39 12.14 -9.73
C GLU A 500 8.48 13.45 -8.94
N PRO A 501 8.66 14.62 -9.61
CA PRO A 501 8.44 15.90 -8.97
C PRO A 501 7.02 15.89 -8.39
N PRO A 502 6.79 16.38 -7.17
CA PRO A 502 5.46 16.35 -6.56
C PRO A 502 4.47 17.05 -7.51
N ALA A 503 3.63 16.27 -8.16
CA ALA A 503 2.49 16.80 -8.87
C ALA A 503 1.61 17.47 -7.81
N ALA A 504 1.24 18.73 -8.05
CA ALA A 504 0.22 19.37 -7.23
C ALA A 504 -0.98 18.42 -7.17
N PRO A 505 -1.55 18.16 -5.98
CA PRO A 505 -2.73 17.32 -5.88
C PRO A 505 -3.74 17.84 -6.90
N PRO A 506 -4.30 16.99 -7.79
CA PRO A 506 -5.31 17.45 -8.71
C PRO A 506 -6.38 18.09 -7.84
N ALA A 507 -6.63 19.38 -8.06
CA ALA A 507 -7.76 20.04 -7.44
C ALA A 507 -8.96 19.16 -7.77
N ALA A 508 -9.68 18.69 -6.75
CA ALA A 508 -10.96 18.04 -6.98
C ALA A 508 -11.71 18.94 -7.95
N PRO A 509 -12.15 18.44 -9.13
CA PRO A 509 -12.82 19.28 -10.10
C PRO A 509 -14.01 19.89 -9.36
N VAL A 510 -13.91 21.18 -9.06
CA VAL A 510 -15.05 21.95 -8.58
C VAL A 510 -15.99 21.90 -9.77
N PRO A 511 -17.18 21.28 -9.66
CA PRO A 511 -18.12 21.22 -10.77
C PRO A 511 -18.31 22.65 -11.25
N ILE A 512 -17.94 22.95 -12.49
CA ILE A 512 -18.22 24.26 -13.06
C ILE A 512 -19.74 24.30 -13.17
N PRO A 513 -20.44 25.18 -12.43
CA PRO A 513 -21.89 25.22 -12.48
C PRO A 513 -22.31 25.46 -13.93
N SER A 514 -23.24 24.64 -14.43
CA SER A 514 -23.81 24.86 -15.75
C SER A 514 -24.45 26.26 -15.79
N THR A 515 -24.27 26.97 -16.91
CA THR A 515 -24.84 28.32 -17.11
C THR A 515 -26.03 28.31 -18.08
N GLU A 516 -26.44 27.13 -18.53
CA GLU A 516 -27.51 26.93 -19.52
C GLU A 516 -28.85 27.50 -19.05
N GLY A 517 -29.13 27.41 -17.75
CA GLY A 517 -30.33 27.93 -17.10
C GLY A 517 -30.30 29.42 -16.77
N LYS A 518 -29.19 30.14 -17.01
CA LYS A 518 -29.12 31.57 -16.69
C LYS A 518 -30.18 32.35 -17.47
N GLY A 519 -31.05 33.05 -16.73
CA GLY A 519 -32.18 33.81 -17.28
C GLY A 519 -33.44 32.98 -17.55
N VAL A 520 -33.44 31.69 -17.24
CA VAL A 520 -34.63 30.83 -17.30
C VAL A 520 -35.35 30.87 -15.94
N LYS A 521 -36.64 31.18 -15.97
CA LYS A 521 -37.52 31.12 -14.80
C LYS A 521 -38.39 29.87 -14.87
N MET A 522 -38.29 28.99 -13.89
CA MET A 522 -39.02 27.73 -13.84
C MET A 522 -40.09 27.75 -12.76
N LEU A 523 -41.29 27.27 -13.09
CA LEU A 523 -42.31 26.92 -12.11
C LEU A 523 -42.22 25.44 -11.82
N LEU A 524 -41.77 25.08 -10.61
CA LEU A 524 -41.79 23.71 -10.14
C LEU A 524 -43.07 23.47 -9.33
N VAL A 525 -43.86 22.47 -9.74
CA VAL A 525 -45.12 22.10 -9.09
C VAL A 525 -44.89 20.88 -8.21
N ASP A 526 -44.97 21.08 -6.90
CA ASP A 526 -44.79 20.06 -5.86
C ASP A 526 -46.11 19.29 -5.63
N ASN A 527 -46.11 18.00 -5.97
CA ASN A 527 -47.26 17.10 -5.77
C ASN A 527 -47.11 16.27 -4.49
N ASP A 528 -46.59 16.87 -3.42
CA ASP A 528 -46.36 16.27 -2.10
C ASP A 528 -45.36 15.11 -2.10
N ASP A 529 -44.27 15.25 -2.86
CA ASP A 529 -43.19 14.27 -2.93
C ASP A 529 -41.99 14.66 -2.04
N CYS A 530 -41.37 13.68 -1.39
CA CYS A 530 -40.26 13.91 -0.48
C CYS A 530 -38.92 14.21 -1.19
N PHE A 531 -38.80 13.98 -2.49
CA PHE A 531 -37.58 14.19 -3.31
C PHE A 531 -37.54 15.54 -4.02
N ILE A 532 -38.56 16.38 -3.84
CA ILE A 532 -38.74 17.64 -4.55
C ILE A 532 -37.56 18.61 -4.45
N HIS A 533 -36.93 18.69 -3.28
CA HIS A 533 -35.83 19.61 -3.05
C HIS A 533 -34.55 19.21 -3.80
N THR A 534 -34.33 17.91 -4.01
CA THR A 534 -33.19 17.39 -4.79
C THR A 534 -33.38 17.67 -6.27
N LEU A 535 -34.59 17.41 -6.80
CA LEU A 535 -34.93 17.74 -8.19
C LEU A 535 -34.87 19.25 -8.45
N SER A 536 -35.37 20.06 -7.50
CA SER A 536 -35.27 21.52 -7.53
C SER A 536 -33.82 22.00 -7.48
N ASN A 537 -32.95 21.31 -6.72
CA ASN A 537 -31.52 21.59 -6.68
C ASN A 537 -30.85 21.31 -8.02
N TYR A 538 -31.16 20.20 -8.69
CA TYR A 538 -30.62 19.91 -10.03
C TYR A 538 -30.97 21.01 -11.03
N ALA A 539 -32.23 21.47 -11.03
CA ALA A 539 -32.64 22.59 -11.86
C ALA A 539 -31.89 23.89 -11.50
N ARG A 540 -31.69 24.21 -10.22
CA ARG A 540 -30.92 25.39 -9.78
C ARG A 540 -29.43 25.29 -10.12
N GLN A 541 -28.84 24.10 -10.14
CA GLN A 541 -27.44 23.88 -10.53
C GLN A 541 -27.16 24.23 -12.01
N THR A 542 -28.19 24.27 -12.85
CA THR A 542 -28.11 24.81 -14.22
C THR A 542 -28.05 26.34 -14.29
N GLY A 543 -28.27 27.03 -13.16
CA GLY A 543 -28.40 28.49 -13.09
C GLY A 543 -29.82 29.04 -13.27
N ALA A 544 -30.84 28.18 -13.35
CA ALA A 544 -32.25 28.57 -13.46
C ALA A 544 -32.83 29.14 -12.16
N GLU A 545 -33.70 30.15 -12.28
CA GLU A 545 -34.51 30.66 -11.16
C GLU A 545 -35.74 29.75 -10.98
N VAL A 546 -35.75 28.94 -9.91
CA VAL A 546 -36.83 27.99 -9.65
C VAL A 546 -37.74 28.49 -8.53
N VAL A 547 -39.00 28.75 -8.89
CA VAL A 547 -40.10 29.05 -7.95
C VAL A 547 -40.96 27.80 -7.77
N THR A 548 -41.18 27.39 -6.53
CA THR A 548 -41.93 26.18 -6.19
C THR A 548 -43.30 26.51 -5.62
N TYR A 549 -44.36 25.89 -6.14
CA TYR A 549 -45.71 25.91 -5.56
C TYR A 549 -46.21 24.49 -5.32
N ARG A 550 -46.86 24.26 -4.19
CA ARG A 550 -47.59 23.02 -3.94
C ARG A 550 -48.84 22.97 -4.81
N SER A 551 -49.12 21.80 -5.37
CA SER A 551 -50.31 21.47 -6.16
C SER A 551 -51.62 21.94 -5.50
N GLY A 552 -52.66 22.14 -6.33
CA GLY A 552 -53.93 22.72 -5.89
C GLY A 552 -53.99 24.26 -5.92
N PHE A 553 -52.94 24.92 -6.43
CA PHE A 553 -52.96 26.38 -6.64
C PHE A 553 -53.87 26.79 -7.82
N PRO A 554 -54.47 27.99 -7.79
CA PRO A 554 -55.21 28.54 -8.93
C PRO A 554 -54.33 28.71 -10.19
N LEU A 555 -54.74 28.13 -11.32
CA LEU A 555 -53.92 28.11 -12.55
C LEU A 555 -53.61 29.51 -13.12
N ASP A 556 -54.36 30.55 -12.74
CA ASP A 556 -54.10 31.95 -13.14
C ASP A 556 -52.74 32.46 -12.65
N ILE A 557 -52.19 31.86 -11.60
CA ILE A 557 -50.86 32.21 -11.08
C ILE A 557 -49.76 32.00 -12.13
N ILE A 558 -49.94 31.10 -13.10
CA ILE A 558 -48.97 30.85 -14.18
C ILE A 558 -48.78 32.10 -15.03
N HIS A 559 -49.85 32.89 -15.25
CA HIS A 559 -49.74 34.19 -15.92
C HIS A 559 -48.93 35.21 -15.13
N ARG A 560 -49.03 35.19 -13.79
CA ARG A 560 -48.29 36.12 -12.91
C ARG A 560 -46.83 35.74 -12.80
N ILE A 561 -46.53 34.44 -12.71
CA ILE A 561 -45.16 33.93 -12.61
C ILE A 561 -44.44 34.09 -13.94
N ALA A 562 -45.16 33.89 -15.05
CA ALA A 562 -44.67 33.86 -16.42
C ALA A 562 -43.43 32.95 -16.60
N PRO A 563 -43.52 31.66 -16.21
CA PRO A 563 -42.39 30.75 -16.30
C PRO A 563 -42.02 30.45 -17.75
N GLY A 564 -40.73 30.28 -18.01
CA GLY A 564 -40.21 29.74 -19.28
C GLY A 564 -40.33 28.22 -19.38
N LEU A 565 -40.52 27.53 -18.26
CA LEU A 565 -40.69 26.08 -18.19
C LEU A 565 -41.46 25.68 -16.92
N ILE A 566 -42.40 24.74 -17.05
CA ILE A 566 -43.09 24.11 -15.92
C ILE A 566 -42.46 22.74 -15.67
N LEU A 567 -41.97 22.52 -14.44
CA LEU A 567 -41.43 21.25 -13.98
C LEU A 567 -42.43 20.58 -13.03
N ILE A 568 -43.06 19.50 -13.47
CA ILE A 568 -44.03 18.75 -12.68
C ILE A 568 -43.31 17.64 -11.94
N SER A 569 -43.34 17.72 -10.62
CA SER A 569 -42.65 16.75 -9.76
C SER A 569 -43.36 15.39 -9.67
N PRO A 570 -42.67 14.39 -9.13
CA PRO A 570 -43.30 13.16 -8.65
C PRO A 570 -44.36 13.45 -7.56
N GLY A 571 -45.07 12.40 -7.15
CA GLY A 571 -46.03 12.47 -6.05
C GLY A 571 -46.72 11.12 -5.83
N PRO A 572 -47.44 10.95 -4.71
CA PRO A 572 -48.18 9.74 -4.42
C PRO A 572 -49.49 9.68 -5.23
N GLY A 573 -50.25 8.58 -5.10
CA GLY A 573 -51.61 8.51 -5.64
C GLY A 573 -51.69 8.58 -7.17
N ARG A 574 -52.81 9.11 -7.70
CA ARG A 574 -53.03 9.30 -9.14
C ARG A 574 -52.79 10.76 -9.53
N PRO A 575 -52.36 11.03 -10.78
CA PRO A 575 -52.09 12.41 -11.22
C PRO A 575 -53.31 13.33 -11.16
N SER A 576 -54.51 12.77 -11.33
CA SER A 576 -55.79 13.47 -11.21
C SER A 576 -56.09 14.00 -9.81
N ASP A 577 -55.60 13.34 -8.75
CA ASP A 577 -55.77 13.77 -7.36
C ASP A 577 -55.10 15.13 -7.10
N PHE A 578 -54.03 15.42 -7.85
CA PHE A 578 -53.23 16.64 -7.75
C PHE A 578 -53.54 17.66 -8.87
N GLY A 579 -54.51 17.35 -9.74
CA GLY A 579 -54.88 18.21 -10.86
C GLY A 579 -53.83 18.30 -11.97
N VAL A 580 -52.86 17.37 -12.02
CA VAL A 580 -51.76 17.40 -13.01
C VAL A 580 -52.28 17.43 -14.46
N PRO A 581 -53.27 16.61 -14.88
CA PRO A 581 -53.77 16.67 -16.26
C PRO A 581 -54.38 18.02 -16.64
N ALA A 582 -55.03 18.70 -15.68
CA ALA A 582 -55.60 20.03 -15.91
C ALA A 582 -54.50 21.09 -16.05
N LEU A 583 -53.45 21.00 -15.21
CA LEU A 583 -52.25 21.83 -15.31
C LEU A 583 -51.56 21.66 -16.68
N VAL A 584 -51.36 20.42 -17.14
CA VAL A 584 -50.72 20.13 -18.43
C VAL A 584 -51.51 20.74 -19.58
N ARG A 585 -52.84 20.53 -19.62
CA ARG A 585 -53.71 21.12 -20.66
C ARG A 585 -53.73 22.65 -20.60
N PHE A 586 -53.58 23.24 -19.42
CA PHE A 586 -53.51 24.69 -19.28
C PHE A 586 -52.17 25.25 -19.77
N GLY A 587 -51.04 24.66 -19.34
CA GLY A 587 -49.71 25.06 -19.81
C GLY A 587 -49.54 24.90 -21.31
N ALA A 588 -50.04 23.79 -21.88
CA ALA A 588 -50.07 23.54 -23.32
C ALA A 588 -50.82 24.63 -24.09
N ARG A 589 -52.00 25.06 -23.60
CA ARG A 589 -52.78 26.16 -24.21
C ARG A 589 -52.06 27.51 -24.15
N LEU A 590 -51.20 27.71 -23.16
CA LEU A 590 -50.38 28.91 -23.02
C LEU A 590 -49.06 28.85 -23.81
N GLY A 591 -48.76 27.73 -24.48
CA GLY A 591 -47.49 27.53 -25.17
C GLY A 591 -46.28 27.46 -24.24
N VAL A 592 -46.50 27.19 -22.95
CA VAL A 592 -45.41 27.08 -21.97
C VAL A 592 -44.87 25.64 -22.00
N PRO A 593 -43.55 25.44 -22.19
CA PRO A 593 -42.95 24.12 -22.12
C PRO A 593 -43.16 23.41 -20.79
N ILE A 594 -43.29 22.07 -20.83
CA ILE A 594 -43.57 21.25 -19.65
C ILE A 594 -42.61 20.05 -19.62
N PHE A 595 -41.97 19.84 -18.47
CA PHE A 595 -41.25 18.60 -18.17
C PHE A 595 -41.88 17.87 -16.97
N GLY A 596 -42.18 16.59 -17.12
CA GLY A 596 -42.78 15.76 -16.06
C GLY A 596 -41.85 14.66 -15.54
N VAL A 597 -41.83 14.45 -14.22
CA VAL A 597 -41.11 13.35 -13.58
C VAL A 597 -42.10 12.45 -12.83
N CYS A 598 -42.04 11.14 -13.07
CA CYS A 598 -42.87 10.12 -12.43
C CYS A 598 -44.38 10.42 -12.54
N LEU A 599 -45.02 10.93 -11.47
CA LEU A 599 -46.41 11.41 -11.48
C LEU A 599 -46.65 12.46 -12.58
N GLY A 600 -45.64 13.28 -12.89
CA GLY A 600 -45.67 14.23 -14.00
C GLY A 600 -45.82 13.55 -15.38
N LEU A 601 -45.09 12.47 -15.65
CA LEU A 601 -45.25 11.69 -16.88
C LEU A 601 -46.65 11.09 -16.95
N GLN A 602 -47.09 10.48 -15.85
CA GLN A 602 -48.39 9.85 -15.75
C GLN A 602 -49.52 10.86 -16.01
N GLY A 603 -49.42 12.06 -15.45
CA GLY A 603 -50.39 13.12 -15.66
C GLY A 603 -50.35 13.72 -17.07
N ILE A 604 -49.19 13.76 -17.73
CA ILE A 604 -49.09 14.13 -19.14
C ILE A 604 -49.81 13.11 -20.02
N VAL A 605 -49.62 11.81 -19.77
CA VAL A 605 -50.31 10.75 -20.51
C VAL A 605 -51.83 10.86 -20.33
N GLU A 606 -52.33 11.02 -19.11
CA GLU A 606 -53.76 11.26 -18.84
C GLU A 606 -54.27 12.56 -19.47
N ALA A 607 -53.45 13.62 -19.54
CA ALA A 607 -53.84 14.92 -20.10
C ALA A 607 -54.24 14.83 -21.58
N PHE A 608 -53.57 13.97 -22.33
CA PHE A 608 -53.77 13.73 -23.76
C PHE A 608 -54.63 12.48 -24.06
N GLY A 609 -55.32 11.94 -23.04
CA GLY A 609 -56.30 10.87 -23.21
C GLY A 609 -55.74 9.45 -23.16
N GLY A 610 -54.52 9.26 -22.67
CA GLY A 610 -53.97 7.94 -22.40
C GLY A 610 -54.44 7.34 -21.07
N GLU A 611 -54.21 6.04 -20.90
CA GLU A 611 -54.59 5.29 -19.69
C GLU A 611 -53.36 4.78 -18.91
N LEU A 612 -53.49 4.71 -17.59
CA LEU A 612 -52.46 4.19 -16.68
C LEU A 612 -52.83 2.81 -16.16
N GLY A 613 -51.87 1.90 -16.18
CA GLY A 613 -51.94 0.59 -15.54
C GLY A 613 -51.32 0.59 -14.15
N VAL A 614 -51.49 -0.52 -13.43
CA VAL A 614 -50.80 -0.80 -12.17
C VAL A 614 -49.83 -1.95 -12.45
N LEU A 615 -48.57 -1.79 -12.07
CA LEU A 615 -47.58 -2.87 -12.20
C LEU A 615 -47.97 -4.05 -11.30
N ASP A 616 -47.84 -5.27 -11.81
CA ASP A 616 -48.00 -6.50 -11.01
C ASP A 616 -47.01 -6.54 -9.84
N TYR A 617 -45.82 -5.97 -10.05
CA TYR A 617 -44.79 -5.82 -9.04
C TYR A 617 -44.40 -4.33 -8.86
N PRO A 618 -44.66 -3.72 -7.69
CA PRO A 618 -44.38 -2.30 -7.47
C PRO A 618 -42.86 -2.02 -7.40
N MET A 619 -42.46 -0.92 -8.05
CA MET A 619 -41.06 -0.51 -8.18
C MET A 619 -40.79 0.71 -7.30
N HIS A 620 -40.61 0.48 -6.00
CA HIS A 620 -40.34 1.51 -5.00
C HIS A 620 -38.89 1.42 -4.51
N GLY A 621 -38.03 2.36 -4.92
CA GLY A 621 -36.61 2.38 -4.55
C GLY A 621 -35.79 1.29 -5.20
N LYS A 622 -36.11 0.93 -6.45
CA LYS A 622 -35.44 -0.16 -7.18
C LYS A 622 -34.73 0.37 -8.43
N PRO A 623 -33.53 -0.13 -8.74
CA PRO A 623 -32.84 0.19 -9.97
C PRO A 623 -33.43 -0.61 -11.15
N SER A 624 -33.38 -0.06 -12.35
CA SER A 624 -33.55 -0.80 -13.60
C SER A 624 -32.64 -0.21 -14.67
N LEU A 625 -32.22 -1.04 -15.63
CA LEU A 625 -31.61 -0.55 -16.86
C LEU A 625 -32.69 -0.06 -17.81
N ILE A 626 -32.45 1.10 -18.44
CA ILE A 626 -33.30 1.64 -19.49
C ILE A 626 -32.51 1.83 -20.78
N THR A 627 -33.19 1.69 -21.91
CA THR A 627 -32.71 2.01 -23.24
C THR A 627 -33.53 3.16 -23.82
N HIS A 628 -32.91 4.07 -24.56
CA HIS A 628 -33.58 5.28 -25.05
C HIS A 628 -33.20 5.62 -26.49
N THR A 629 -33.94 6.56 -27.09
CA THR A 629 -33.83 6.90 -28.52
C THR A 629 -32.76 7.96 -28.86
N HIS A 630 -31.90 8.33 -27.90
CA HIS A 630 -30.94 9.45 -27.96
C HIS A 630 -31.51 10.81 -28.43
N LYS A 631 -32.83 11.01 -28.30
CA LYS A 631 -33.53 12.25 -28.69
C LYS A 631 -33.96 13.06 -27.47
N GLY A 632 -34.12 14.37 -27.67
CA GLY A 632 -34.69 15.26 -26.66
C GLY A 632 -33.83 15.30 -25.40
N VAL A 633 -34.44 15.08 -24.24
CA VAL A 633 -33.73 15.17 -22.95
C VAL A 633 -32.65 14.11 -22.75
N PHE A 634 -32.64 13.07 -23.61
CA PHE A 634 -31.66 11.99 -23.54
C PHE A 634 -30.41 12.19 -24.44
N GLU A 635 -30.29 13.34 -25.11
CA GLU A 635 -29.13 13.63 -25.96
C GLU A 635 -27.82 13.64 -25.13
N GLY A 636 -26.80 12.92 -25.60
CA GLY A 636 -25.50 12.82 -24.93
C GLY A 636 -25.45 11.89 -23.71
N LEU A 637 -26.53 11.17 -23.38
CA LEU A 637 -26.53 10.10 -22.38
C LEU A 637 -26.08 8.74 -22.97
N PRO A 638 -25.53 7.82 -22.16
CA PRO A 638 -25.21 6.46 -22.58
C PRO A 638 -26.44 5.71 -23.09
N GLU A 639 -26.30 4.92 -24.16
CA GLU A 639 -27.40 4.17 -24.81
C GLU A 639 -28.24 3.35 -23.83
N THR A 640 -27.59 2.79 -22.82
CA THR A 640 -28.24 2.12 -21.70
C THR A 640 -27.62 2.59 -20.39
N PHE A 641 -28.44 2.97 -19.42
CA PHE A 641 -27.98 3.39 -18.09
C PHE A 641 -28.98 3.02 -16.99
N ARG A 642 -28.49 2.99 -15.75
CA ARG A 642 -29.27 2.60 -14.56
C ARG A 642 -30.05 3.79 -14.02
N VAL A 643 -31.33 3.57 -13.72
CA VAL A 643 -32.23 4.60 -13.14
C VAL A 643 -32.99 4.09 -11.93
N GLY A 644 -33.36 5.00 -11.03
CA GLY A 644 -34.21 4.74 -9.87
C GLY A 644 -35.70 4.85 -10.17
N ARG A 645 -36.46 3.81 -9.85
CA ARG A 645 -37.93 3.77 -9.98
C ARG A 645 -38.60 3.88 -8.60
N TYR A 646 -39.62 4.74 -8.52
CA TYR A 646 -40.51 4.89 -7.37
C TYR A 646 -41.98 4.99 -7.80
N HIS A 647 -42.46 4.00 -8.54
CA HIS A 647 -43.82 4.02 -9.08
C HIS A 647 -44.50 2.65 -9.04
N SER A 648 -45.82 2.68 -8.83
CA SER A 648 -46.72 1.55 -9.06
C SER A 648 -47.53 1.71 -10.33
N LEU A 649 -47.81 2.96 -10.71
CA LEU A 649 -48.55 3.29 -11.92
C LEU A 649 -47.59 3.44 -13.09
N TYR A 650 -48.04 3.10 -14.29
CA TYR A 650 -47.27 3.28 -15.51
C TYR A 650 -48.19 3.51 -16.70
N ALA A 651 -47.68 4.13 -17.76
CA ALA A 651 -48.44 4.35 -18.99
C ALA A 651 -48.64 3.03 -19.76
N LEU A 652 -49.89 2.73 -20.14
CA LEU A 652 -50.19 1.56 -20.96
C LEU A 652 -49.83 1.82 -22.42
N ARG A 653 -48.96 0.99 -22.99
CA ARG A 653 -48.48 1.11 -24.38
C ARG A 653 -49.63 1.17 -25.39
N ASP A 654 -50.58 0.25 -25.30
CA ASP A 654 -51.69 0.13 -26.25
C ASP A 654 -52.74 1.24 -26.11
N LYS A 655 -52.63 2.04 -25.03
CA LYS A 655 -53.50 3.17 -24.74
C LYS A 655 -52.75 4.50 -24.79
N LEU A 656 -51.52 4.52 -25.29
CA LEU A 656 -50.76 5.77 -25.43
C LEU A 656 -51.31 6.57 -26.62
N PRO A 657 -51.67 7.85 -26.44
CA PRO A 657 -52.21 8.66 -27.52
C PRO A 657 -51.15 8.91 -28.60
N SER A 658 -51.57 8.95 -29.87
CA SER A 658 -50.66 9.07 -31.03
C SER A 658 -49.82 10.36 -31.04
N CYS A 659 -50.25 11.39 -30.32
CA CYS A 659 -49.52 12.64 -30.13
C CYS A 659 -48.28 12.51 -29.23
N LEU A 660 -48.16 11.41 -28.47
CA LEU A 660 -47.00 11.10 -27.65
C LEU A 660 -46.16 10.00 -28.31
N GLU A 661 -44.85 10.19 -28.35
CA GLU A 661 -43.87 9.20 -28.75
C GLU A 661 -43.10 8.67 -27.53
N ILE A 662 -42.80 7.37 -27.53
CA ILE A 662 -42.00 6.74 -26.48
C ILE A 662 -40.52 7.04 -26.76
N THR A 663 -39.82 7.62 -25.78
CA THR A 663 -38.42 8.02 -25.91
C THR A 663 -37.46 7.16 -25.09
N ALA A 664 -37.94 6.45 -24.07
CA ALA A 664 -37.17 5.49 -23.28
C ALA A 664 -38.04 4.35 -22.73
N GLU A 665 -37.42 3.18 -22.52
CA GLU A 665 -38.07 1.96 -22.04
C GLU A 665 -37.13 1.19 -21.08
N SER A 666 -37.69 0.53 -20.07
CA SER A 666 -36.94 -0.38 -19.20
C SER A 666 -36.90 -1.81 -19.74
N GLU A 667 -35.99 -2.62 -19.19
CA GLU A 667 -35.84 -4.05 -19.52
C GLU A 667 -37.11 -4.90 -19.34
N ASP A 668 -38.03 -4.49 -18.48
CA ASP A 668 -39.34 -5.11 -18.25
C ASP A 668 -40.45 -4.59 -19.20
N GLY A 669 -40.09 -3.81 -20.22
CA GLY A 669 -41.00 -3.30 -21.26
C GLY A 669 -41.85 -2.09 -20.87
N VAL A 670 -41.65 -1.53 -19.67
CA VAL A 670 -42.36 -0.35 -19.18
C VAL A 670 -41.84 0.94 -19.82
N ILE A 671 -42.76 1.84 -20.17
CA ILE A 671 -42.44 3.16 -20.74
C ILE A 671 -41.75 4.03 -19.69
N MET A 672 -40.53 4.47 -20.00
CA MET A 672 -39.67 5.25 -19.11
C MET A 672 -39.47 6.70 -19.55
N GLY A 673 -39.79 7.03 -20.79
CA GLY A 673 -39.77 8.39 -21.31
C GLY A 673 -40.82 8.58 -22.40
N VAL A 674 -41.44 9.77 -22.43
CA VAL A 674 -42.37 10.17 -23.49
C VAL A 674 -42.11 11.60 -23.92
N ARG A 675 -42.36 11.90 -25.19
CA ARG A 675 -42.28 13.24 -25.76
C ARG A 675 -43.52 13.52 -26.61
N HIS A 676 -44.02 14.75 -26.57
CA HIS A 676 -45.09 15.17 -27.46
C HIS A 676 -44.51 15.52 -28.85
N ARG A 677 -45.17 15.06 -29.92
CA ARG A 677 -44.68 15.23 -31.31
C ARG A 677 -44.63 16.69 -31.76
N GLU A 678 -45.61 17.49 -31.34
CA GLU A 678 -45.77 18.89 -31.77
C GLU A 678 -45.51 19.94 -30.67
N LEU A 679 -46.00 19.72 -29.45
CA LEU A 679 -45.85 20.63 -28.32
C LEU A 679 -44.50 20.44 -27.59
N PRO A 680 -43.95 21.48 -26.94
CA PRO A 680 -42.72 21.39 -26.15
C PRO A 680 -42.95 20.71 -24.79
N ILE A 681 -43.35 19.43 -24.82
CA ILE A 681 -43.70 18.63 -23.65
C ILE A 681 -42.92 17.32 -23.69
N GLU A 682 -42.22 17.01 -22.61
CA GLU A 682 -41.43 15.78 -22.47
C GLU A 682 -41.48 15.29 -21.01
N ALA A 683 -41.30 14.00 -20.77
CA ALA A 683 -41.39 13.46 -19.43
C ALA A 683 -40.62 12.16 -19.27
N VAL A 684 -40.28 11.84 -18.01
CA VAL A 684 -39.66 10.57 -17.61
C VAL A 684 -40.42 9.93 -16.46
N GLN A 685 -40.49 8.60 -16.44
CA GLN A 685 -41.19 7.83 -15.39
C GLN A 685 -40.27 7.58 -14.18
N PHE A 686 -38.97 7.48 -14.40
CA PHE A 686 -37.96 7.32 -13.35
C PHE A 686 -37.59 8.66 -12.71
N HIS A 687 -36.83 8.59 -11.61
CA HIS A 687 -36.40 9.75 -10.83
C HIS A 687 -34.96 10.13 -11.19
N PRO A 688 -34.71 11.17 -12.00
CA PRO A 688 -33.35 11.60 -12.35
C PRO A 688 -32.56 12.06 -11.11
N GLU A 689 -33.22 12.57 -10.10
CA GLU A 689 -32.63 13.06 -8.84
C GLU A 689 -32.27 11.95 -7.84
N SER A 690 -32.66 10.70 -8.12
CA SER A 690 -32.44 9.57 -7.21
C SER A 690 -30.97 9.19 -7.10
N MET A 691 -30.56 8.75 -5.90
CA MET A 691 -29.27 8.08 -5.68
C MET A 691 -29.02 6.92 -6.65
N LEU A 692 -30.09 6.22 -7.06
CA LEU A 692 -30.03 5.09 -7.98
C LEU A 692 -29.78 5.51 -9.46
N SER A 693 -29.91 6.81 -9.75
CA SER A 693 -29.68 7.43 -11.07
C SER A 693 -28.41 8.28 -11.12
N LEU A 694 -27.60 8.29 -10.04
CA LEU A 694 -26.41 9.14 -9.91
C LEU A 694 -25.22 8.71 -10.77
N GLU A 695 -25.20 7.44 -11.18
CA GLU A 695 -24.07 6.88 -11.92
C GLU A 695 -23.80 7.68 -13.20
N GLY A 696 -22.54 8.11 -13.37
CA GLY A 696 -22.13 8.93 -14.51
C GLY A 696 -22.73 10.34 -14.56
N GLY A 697 -23.46 10.80 -13.53
CA GLY A 697 -24.12 12.11 -13.52
C GLY A 697 -25.31 12.23 -14.47
N CYS A 698 -25.82 11.10 -14.98
CA CYS A 698 -26.85 11.06 -16.04
C CYS A 698 -28.12 11.85 -15.68
N GLY A 699 -28.56 11.77 -14.41
CA GLY A 699 -29.73 12.50 -13.92
C GLY A 699 -29.59 14.01 -13.98
N LEU A 700 -28.43 14.56 -13.63
CA LEU A 700 -28.17 16.00 -13.70
C LEU A 700 -28.08 16.46 -15.17
N GLN A 701 -27.34 15.71 -15.99
CA GLN A 701 -27.22 16.00 -17.43
C GLN A 701 -28.59 15.98 -18.14
N LEU A 702 -29.51 15.09 -17.74
CA LEU A 702 -30.87 15.06 -18.24
C LEU A 702 -31.62 16.36 -17.92
N ILE A 703 -31.50 16.86 -16.69
CA ILE A 703 -32.12 18.15 -16.29
C ILE A 703 -31.44 19.33 -17.01
N GLU A 704 -30.14 19.29 -17.25
CA GLU A 704 -29.45 20.28 -18.09
C GLU A 704 -30.02 20.30 -19.52
N ASN A 705 -30.25 19.14 -20.12
CA ASN A 705 -30.89 19.03 -21.43
C ASN A 705 -32.32 19.58 -21.42
N VAL A 706 -33.11 19.32 -20.37
CA VAL A 706 -34.45 19.91 -20.19
C VAL A 706 -34.38 21.43 -20.23
N VAL A 707 -33.48 22.03 -19.44
CA VAL A 707 -33.34 23.49 -19.35
C VAL A 707 -32.82 24.08 -20.67
N LYS A 708 -31.87 23.41 -21.33
CA LYS A 708 -31.30 23.83 -22.62
C LYS A 708 -32.34 23.82 -23.74
N LEU A 709 -33.13 22.76 -23.83
CA LEU A 709 -34.12 22.58 -24.91
C LEU A 709 -35.36 23.44 -24.69
N TYR A 710 -35.84 23.54 -23.45
CA TYR A 710 -37.16 24.08 -23.17
C TYR A 710 -37.14 25.40 -22.39
N GLY A 711 -36.06 25.76 -21.72
CA GLY A 711 -36.00 26.96 -20.87
C GLY A 711 -36.16 28.30 -21.59
N ARG A 712 -35.97 28.32 -22.92
CA ARG A 712 -36.11 29.52 -23.77
C ARG A 712 -37.05 29.32 -24.96
N ALA A 713 -37.71 28.18 -25.06
CA ALA A 713 -38.66 27.89 -26.13
C ALA A 713 -39.98 28.60 -25.82
N ARG A 714 -40.20 29.78 -26.41
CA ARG A 714 -41.57 30.31 -26.59
C ARG A 714 -42.04 29.92 -27.98
N VAL A 715 -43.12 29.14 -28.06
CA VAL A 715 -43.84 28.88 -29.31
C VAL A 715 -44.75 30.07 -29.61
#